data_AF-A0A833E7Y3-F1
#
_entry.id   AF-A0A833E7Y3-F1
#
_cell.length_a   1.000
_cell.length_b   1.000
_cell.length_c   1.000
_cell.angle_alpha   90.00
_cell.angle_beta   90.00
_cell.angle_gamma   90.00
#
_symmetry.space_group_name_H-M   'P 1'
#
loop_
_entity.id
_entity.type
_entity.pdbx_description
1 polymer ?
#
loop_
_entity_poly.entity_id
_entity_poly.type
_entity_poly.pdbx_seq_one_letter_code
_entity_poly.pdbx_strand_id
1 'polypeptide(L)'
;MEEGENFQLADGPENGGSTAEIVAKFEQFFRVMYKKELSDFTLTHPNATSIVVDFRKLEAFDYKLADALLDNPKIYLDAMETALSRVEVAGLEPGTRLRVRLANIPPDRNLLVRDIRAEYIGKIVGTEGLVRQITTVMPKLKVARWACRHCGKTYDILQEGSKLKRPVVCVCGKKDFELLADESVWIDFQKIQIQEPIEHLRGGEQARFIDVHLEGDLVNKVKPGDRVDVVGILELLQQDGRKTVYGKYIQALNIEPVQKEFEELEPTPEEVKKIKELARDPEIYEKLVKSIAPTIWGHEKIKEAIALQLFGGVKKEYSGGTHIRGNIHVLLLGDPSTGKSQMLRYAARIAPKSIYVAGKTASGAGLTASAEKDELGEGGWVIKAGALVLASGGIAAVDEFEKIDAKDRAALHEAMEQQSYEHDFEILLANGKKVKIGELVDRLMEVHRNRVVKGKETEILPDPGIEVVGYNLKDFKPVRIRADRVSRHLAPREVVEIEFSNGRTVRVTPEHPVMLWRNGGVVEVQASDVRAGDLALAVRSYPINDEDVDPRLARFMGFLLPGGRIYRDENGANVIEFATEDEDTAREFRALVEEMGESYDIEISEERKRGRGLIFRIVSGGLYNRITWEFHDAFHGNGNGLAVPQRVPQKILGAKNGAKKEFISAYYRVRGTVSALRAGFTVESREMGEDLQDVLYCLGIHSQLTRKGNKYFVAVQGAESLEKLAEIIKNDKRSERVSLLARKARRAGDYRDPIPQDVVREVREMVEVIEKISGEESRIKSRLRKAAGASREDITACLDWVEERLGLLEDDSHVREKIGRIRGVIEGNARFLTVCRVEKKRYGEKWVYDVTVEPHHLFVSHGLVLHNTVSVAKAGIVTTFKADTAILAAANPKFGRFDPYENPILQINLEPTLLSRFDLIFIVKEVLDVERDRKIARHILQTHLAGEKKIAYMKGVDSSLTAEEVEEAEKHVKPEIDIDLLRKYIAYARTHVFPQLTEEAMKKIEDFYVNLRQLGKKSGTVPTTARQLEALIRLAEASARVRLSNLVTEEDAERAIRLAQASMEEILKDKETGVFDYDIITTGESKSKREKMKIVLNIIRTYTAEHDSMPVEDLVEEAKTYGIEEQDVYDIIEKLKKNGEIYEPRPGVLRLAG
;
A
#
# COMPACT_ATOMS: atom_id res chain seq x y z
N MET A 1 -50.73 -11.00 58.77
CA MET A 1 -51.94 -10.94 57.94
C MET A 1 -51.50 -10.58 56.55
N GLU A 2 -51.16 -11.56 55.73
CA GLU A 2 -51.19 -11.43 54.27
C GLU A 2 -51.56 -12.82 53.75
N GLU A 3 -52.76 -12.90 53.19
CA GLU A 3 -53.32 -14.06 52.50
C GLU A 3 -52.58 -14.20 51.17
N GLY A 4 -51.90 -15.33 50.99
CA GLY A 4 -51.34 -15.73 49.69
C GLY A 4 -52.36 -16.60 48.97
N GLU A 5 -53.11 -15.99 48.04
CA GLU A 5 -54.02 -16.69 47.15
C GLU A 5 -53.27 -17.71 46.27
N ASN A 6 -53.78 -18.95 46.31
CA ASN A 6 -53.42 -20.03 45.41
C ASN A 6 -53.85 -19.67 43.97
N PHE A 7 -52.88 -19.43 43.08
CA PHE A 7 -53.10 -19.61 41.64
C PHE A 7 -52.52 -20.96 41.22
N GLN A 8 -53.43 -21.89 40.93
CA GLN A 8 -53.18 -23.18 40.30
C GLN A 8 -52.58 -22.95 38.91
N LEU A 9 -51.34 -23.40 38.70
CA LEU A 9 -50.78 -23.57 37.36
C LEU A 9 -51.36 -24.87 36.78
N ALA A 10 -52.10 -24.70 35.69
CA ALA A 10 -52.70 -25.74 34.88
C ALA A 10 -51.63 -26.65 34.25
N ASP A 11 -51.97 -27.94 34.23
CA ASP A 11 -51.60 -28.99 33.27
C ASP A 11 -50.13 -29.06 32.82
N GLY A 12 -49.39 -29.95 33.49
CA GLY A 12 -48.12 -30.48 32.97
C GLY A 12 -48.34 -31.37 31.74
N PRO A 13 -47.37 -31.48 30.83
CA PRO A 13 -47.52 -32.32 29.66
C PRO A 13 -47.49 -33.80 30.07
N GLU A 14 -48.64 -34.45 29.90
CA GLU A 14 -48.81 -35.90 29.87
C GLU A 14 -47.97 -36.48 28.71
N ASN A 15 -46.71 -36.84 28.97
CA ASN A 15 -45.90 -37.83 28.24
C ASN A 15 -44.51 -37.95 28.90
N GLY A 16 -44.48 -38.28 30.19
CA GLY A 16 -43.24 -38.53 30.94
C GLY A 16 -42.79 -39.98 30.80
N GLY A 17 -42.05 -40.30 29.74
CA GLY A 17 -41.15 -41.45 29.79
C GLY A 17 -40.10 -41.21 30.88
N SER A 18 -39.72 -42.25 31.64
CA SER A 18 -38.70 -42.10 32.67
C SER A 18 -37.39 -41.59 32.05
N THR A 19 -36.65 -40.69 32.72
CA THR A 19 -35.35 -40.19 32.23
C THR A 19 -34.38 -41.34 31.87
N ALA A 20 -34.54 -42.50 32.52
CA ALA A 20 -33.82 -43.73 32.21
C ALA A 20 -34.17 -44.33 30.83
N GLU A 21 -35.44 -44.31 30.41
CA GLU A 21 -35.87 -44.79 29.09
C GLU A 21 -35.33 -43.90 27.96
N ILE A 22 -35.31 -42.59 28.16
CA ILE A 22 -34.78 -41.62 27.19
C ILE A 22 -33.27 -41.87 26.99
N VAL A 23 -32.52 -42.05 28.09
CA VAL A 23 -31.09 -42.37 28.04
C VAL A 23 -30.84 -43.71 27.31
N ALA A 24 -31.64 -44.74 27.58
CA ALA A 24 -31.50 -46.04 26.91
C ALA A 24 -31.74 -45.97 25.38
N LYS A 25 -32.68 -45.14 24.93
CA LYS A 25 -32.90 -44.89 23.50
C LYS A 25 -31.72 -44.17 22.84
N PHE A 26 -31.14 -43.17 23.50
CA PHE A 26 -29.94 -42.49 22.99
C PHE A 26 -28.71 -43.42 22.97
N GLU A 27 -28.56 -44.30 23.96
CA GLU A 27 -27.51 -45.34 23.96
C GLU A 27 -27.64 -46.25 22.72
N GLN A 28 -28.86 -46.66 22.37
CA GLN A 28 -29.11 -47.44 21.15
C GLN A 28 -28.78 -46.66 19.88
N PHE A 29 -29.16 -45.38 19.81
CA PHE A 29 -28.86 -44.50 18.69
C PHE A 29 -27.35 -44.40 18.42
N PHE A 30 -26.54 -44.12 19.46
CA PHE A 30 -25.09 -44.03 19.31
C PHE A 30 -24.44 -45.36 18.91
N ARG A 31 -24.95 -46.49 19.44
CA ARG A 31 -24.44 -47.83 19.09
C ARG A 31 -24.75 -48.24 17.64
N VAL A 32 -25.85 -47.79 17.07
CA VAL A 32 -26.27 -48.18 15.71
C VAL A 32 -25.69 -47.24 14.67
N MET A 33 -25.81 -45.92 14.86
CA MET A 33 -25.51 -44.93 13.82
C MET A 33 -24.09 -44.36 13.89
N TYR A 34 -23.48 -44.32 15.09
CA TYR A 34 -22.18 -43.66 15.33
C TYR A 34 -21.04 -44.63 15.67
N LYS A 35 -21.25 -45.95 15.53
CA LYS A 35 -20.26 -46.97 15.91
C LYS A 35 -18.89 -46.81 15.23
N LYS A 36 -18.85 -46.46 13.94
CA LYS A 36 -17.60 -46.25 13.18
C LYS A 36 -16.94 -44.91 13.52
N GLU A 37 -17.74 -43.85 13.65
CA GLU A 37 -17.25 -42.51 13.98
C GLU A 37 -16.66 -42.48 15.40
N LEU A 38 -17.26 -43.21 16.35
CA LEU A 38 -16.73 -43.37 17.72
C LEU A 38 -15.44 -44.20 17.79
N SER A 39 -15.21 -45.14 16.87
CA SER A 39 -13.95 -45.91 16.82
C SER A 39 -12.79 -45.13 16.19
N ASP A 40 -13.08 -44.25 15.24
CA ASP A 40 -12.07 -43.42 14.54
C ASP A 40 -11.75 -42.11 15.29
N PHE A 41 -12.63 -41.70 16.22
CA PHE A 41 -12.53 -40.45 16.98
C PHE A 41 -11.22 -40.30 17.77
N THR A 42 -10.74 -41.37 18.40
CA THR A 42 -9.51 -41.36 19.20
C THR A 42 -8.23 -41.39 18.36
N LEU A 43 -8.29 -41.85 17.10
CA LEU A 43 -7.16 -41.84 16.16
C LEU A 43 -6.98 -40.47 15.50
N THR A 44 -8.07 -39.74 15.24
CA THR A 44 -8.05 -38.47 14.51
C THR A 44 -7.90 -37.24 15.42
N HIS A 45 -8.43 -37.28 16.64
CA HIS A 45 -8.42 -36.10 17.53
C HIS A 45 -8.14 -36.48 19.01
N PRO A 46 -6.86 -36.64 19.42
CA PRO A 46 -6.49 -37.14 20.75
C PRO A 46 -6.93 -36.24 21.93
N ASN A 47 -7.30 -34.99 21.68
CA ASN A 47 -7.68 -33.99 22.71
C ASN A 47 -9.13 -33.45 22.54
N ALA A 48 -9.95 -34.03 21.66
CA ALA A 48 -11.30 -33.52 21.43
C ALA A 48 -12.25 -33.89 22.58
N THR A 49 -12.95 -32.89 23.13
CA THR A 49 -13.89 -33.03 24.26
C THR A 49 -15.36 -32.99 23.83
N SER A 50 -15.63 -32.93 22.53
CA SER A 50 -16.97 -32.81 21.96
C SER A 50 -17.16 -33.66 20.71
N ILE A 51 -18.39 -34.10 20.48
CA ILE A 51 -18.79 -34.89 19.31
C ILE A 51 -19.90 -34.16 18.55
N VAL A 52 -19.77 -34.10 17.22
CA VAL A 52 -20.79 -33.52 16.33
C VAL A 52 -21.79 -34.59 15.94
N VAL A 53 -23.07 -34.33 16.20
CA VAL A 53 -24.20 -35.20 15.90
C VAL A 53 -25.07 -34.50 14.87
N ASP A 54 -25.22 -35.13 13.71
CA ASP A 54 -26.15 -34.72 12.66
C ASP A 54 -27.59 -35.01 13.09
N PHE A 55 -28.42 -33.97 13.14
CA PHE A 55 -29.82 -34.05 13.53
C PHE A 55 -30.66 -34.89 12.53
N ARG A 56 -30.30 -34.92 11.25
CA ARG A 56 -31.02 -35.74 10.24
C ARG A 56 -30.91 -37.23 10.52
N LYS A 57 -29.76 -37.67 11.05
CA LYS A 57 -29.57 -39.06 11.47
C LYS A 57 -30.47 -39.40 12.67
N LEU A 58 -30.72 -38.43 13.56
CA LEU A 58 -31.60 -38.60 14.72
C LEU A 58 -33.08 -38.67 14.29
N GLU A 59 -33.49 -37.79 13.38
CA GLU A 59 -34.84 -37.77 12.80
C GLU A 59 -35.17 -39.08 12.07
N ALA A 60 -34.21 -39.62 11.31
CA ALA A 60 -34.36 -40.91 10.64
C ALA A 60 -34.49 -42.11 11.61
N PHE A 61 -34.00 -41.97 12.84
CA PHE A 61 -34.06 -43.02 13.85
C PHE A 61 -35.36 -42.96 14.68
N ASP A 62 -35.68 -41.79 15.25
CA ASP A 62 -36.91 -41.56 16.02
C ASP A 62 -37.35 -40.09 15.91
N TYR A 63 -38.35 -39.83 15.07
CA TYR A 63 -38.90 -38.49 14.83
C TYR A 63 -39.48 -37.86 16.11
N LYS A 64 -40.09 -38.65 17.01
CA LYS A 64 -40.72 -38.13 18.24
C LYS A 64 -39.66 -37.63 19.21
N LEU A 65 -38.54 -38.35 19.28
CA LEU A 65 -37.40 -38.00 20.12
C LEU A 65 -36.67 -36.76 19.57
N ALA A 66 -36.58 -36.64 18.24
CA ALA A 66 -36.03 -35.47 17.56
C ALA A 66 -36.87 -34.19 17.80
N ASP A 67 -38.20 -34.28 17.67
CA ASP A 67 -39.11 -33.15 17.95
C ASP A 67 -39.03 -32.71 19.42
N ALA A 68 -39.00 -33.68 20.34
CA ALA A 68 -38.93 -33.39 21.76
C ALA A 68 -37.60 -32.70 22.17
N LEU A 69 -36.50 -33.02 21.48
CA LEU A 69 -35.19 -32.36 21.65
C LEU A 69 -35.24 -30.89 21.21
N LEU A 70 -35.98 -30.55 20.16
CA LEU A 70 -36.12 -29.17 19.67
C LEU A 70 -36.91 -28.30 20.65
N ASP A 71 -37.95 -28.86 21.28
CA ASP A 71 -38.82 -28.13 22.21
C ASP A 71 -38.27 -28.07 23.64
N ASN A 72 -37.56 -29.11 24.12
CA ASN A 72 -37.02 -29.18 25.49
C ASN A 72 -35.52 -29.53 25.52
N PRO A 73 -34.62 -28.72 24.92
CA PRO A 73 -33.23 -29.11 24.70
C PRO A 73 -32.44 -29.47 25.96
N LYS A 74 -32.67 -28.77 27.08
CA LYS A 74 -31.84 -28.94 28.30
C LYS A 74 -31.92 -30.35 28.88
N ILE A 75 -33.12 -30.94 28.93
CA ILE A 75 -33.34 -32.27 29.52
C ILE A 75 -32.77 -33.35 28.58
N TYR A 76 -33.00 -33.22 27.27
CA TYR A 76 -32.59 -34.21 26.29
C TYR A 76 -31.08 -34.17 26.01
N LEU A 77 -30.44 -32.99 26.03
CA LEU A 77 -28.98 -32.87 25.90
C LEU A 77 -28.25 -33.52 27.08
N ASP A 78 -28.70 -33.30 28.31
CA ASP A 78 -28.10 -33.95 29.50
C ASP A 78 -28.29 -35.49 29.46
N ALA A 79 -29.44 -35.95 28.96
CA ALA A 79 -29.68 -37.38 28.69
C ALA A 79 -28.74 -37.93 27.60
N MET A 80 -28.47 -37.18 26.53
CA MET A 80 -27.52 -37.56 25.49
C MET A 80 -26.07 -37.63 25.99
N GLU A 81 -25.63 -36.63 26.76
CA GLU A 81 -24.28 -36.61 27.35
C GLU A 81 -24.10 -37.77 28.35
N THR A 82 -25.14 -38.07 29.13
CA THR A 82 -25.16 -39.23 30.03
C THR A 82 -25.10 -40.54 29.27
N ALA A 83 -25.86 -40.68 28.17
CA ALA A 83 -25.82 -41.86 27.30
C ALA A 83 -24.42 -42.08 26.71
N LEU A 84 -23.76 -41.02 26.22
CA LEU A 84 -22.40 -41.09 25.70
C LEU A 84 -21.39 -41.52 26.75
N SER A 85 -21.52 -41.06 28.00
CA SER A 85 -20.62 -41.47 29.09
C SER A 85 -20.68 -42.97 29.43
N ARG A 86 -21.78 -43.65 29.07
CA ARG A 86 -22.00 -45.08 29.29
C ARG A 86 -21.60 -45.96 28.10
N VAL A 87 -21.40 -45.36 26.93
CA VAL A 87 -20.90 -46.07 25.75
C VAL A 87 -19.38 -46.13 25.85
N GLU A 88 -18.80 -47.33 25.88
CA GLU A 88 -17.34 -47.50 25.88
C GLU A 88 -16.75 -47.01 24.55
N VAL A 89 -16.04 -45.89 24.58
CA VAL A 89 -15.27 -45.36 23.46
C VAL A 89 -13.82 -45.82 23.62
N ALA A 90 -13.30 -46.55 22.63
CA ALA A 90 -11.94 -47.10 22.70
C ALA A 90 -10.88 -45.97 22.73
N GLY A 91 -10.16 -45.83 23.84
CA GLY A 91 -9.05 -44.87 24.00
C GLY A 91 -9.29 -43.67 24.93
N LEU A 92 -10.48 -43.53 25.53
CA LEU A 92 -10.79 -42.53 26.56
C LEU A 92 -10.87 -43.18 27.95
N GLU A 93 -10.47 -42.46 29.00
CA GLU A 93 -10.62 -42.94 30.39
C GLU A 93 -12.11 -43.09 30.76
N PRO A 94 -12.51 -44.18 31.46
CA PRO A 94 -13.88 -44.40 31.90
C PRO A 94 -14.37 -43.24 32.78
N GLY A 95 -15.42 -42.53 32.34
CA GLY A 95 -16.03 -41.42 33.08
C GLY A 95 -15.80 -40.02 32.50
N THR A 96 -15.09 -39.90 31.37
CA THR A 96 -14.95 -38.62 30.66
C THR A 96 -16.29 -38.16 30.08
N ARG A 97 -16.79 -36.98 30.47
CA ARG A 97 -18.02 -36.40 29.90
C ARG A 97 -17.72 -35.70 28.57
N LEU A 98 -18.19 -36.29 27.47
CA LEU A 98 -18.15 -35.67 26.13
C LEU A 98 -19.36 -34.76 25.93
N ARG A 99 -19.14 -33.57 25.38
CA ARG A 99 -20.23 -32.65 25.01
C ARG A 99 -20.81 -33.00 23.65
N VAL A 100 -22.12 -32.86 23.50
CA VAL A 100 -22.81 -33.05 22.22
C VAL A 100 -22.96 -31.72 21.49
N ARG A 101 -22.58 -31.71 20.20
CA ARG A 101 -22.75 -30.58 19.28
C ARG A 101 -23.77 -30.98 18.21
N LEU A 102 -24.82 -30.21 18.02
CA LEU A 102 -25.87 -30.53 17.03
C LEU A 102 -25.61 -29.78 15.72
N ALA A 103 -25.69 -30.49 14.58
CA ALA A 103 -25.58 -29.93 13.24
C ALA A 103 -26.81 -30.30 12.39
N ASN A 104 -27.08 -29.55 11.31
CA ASN A 104 -28.12 -29.83 10.31
C ASN A 104 -29.56 -29.92 10.86
N ILE A 105 -29.99 -28.95 11.67
CA ILE A 105 -31.37 -28.86 12.16
C ILE A 105 -32.39 -28.63 11.02
N PRO A 106 -33.69 -28.94 11.25
CA PRO A 106 -34.73 -28.81 10.24
C PRO A 106 -34.89 -27.37 9.75
N PRO A 107 -35.23 -27.16 8.46
CA PRO A 107 -35.36 -25.82 7.87
C PRO A 107 -36.41 -24.95 8.58
N ASP A 108 -37.44 -25.55 9.17
CA ASP A 108 -38.49 -24.83 9.92
C ASP A 108 -37.97 -24.16 11.19
N ARG A 109 -36.82 -24.61 11.72
CA ARG A 109 -36.15 -24.05 12.89
C ARG A 109 -34.96 -23.17 12.52
N ASN A 110 -34.61 -23.07 11.24
CA ASN A 110 -33.59 -22.15 10.75
C ASN A 110 -34.25 -20.81 10.42
N LEU A 111 -34.18 -19.89 11.37
CA LEU A 111 -34.88 -18.61 11.35
C LEU A 111 -33.91 -17.49 11.02
N LEU A 112 -34.40 -16.47 10.33
CA LEU A 112 -33.69 -15.20 10.23
C LEU A 112 -33.69 -14.53 11.61
N VAL A 113 -32.64 -13.75 11.91
CA VAL A 113 -32.50 -12.99 13.17
C VAL A 113 -33.76 -12.16 13.49
N ARG A 114 -34.45 -11.68 12.46
CA ARG A 114 -35.68 -10.91 12.56
C ARG A 114 -36.90 -11.72 13.01
N ASP A 115 -36.97 -12.98 12.64
CA ASP A 115 -38.13 -13.87 12.88
C ASP A 115 -38.08 -14.56 14.25
N ILE A 116 -37.03 -14.27 15.03
CA ILE A 116 -36.86 -14.78 16.40
C ILE A 116 -37.88 -14.13 17.35
N ARG A 117 -39.03 -14.80 17.51
CA ARG A 117 -40.16 -14.41 18.38
C ARG A 117 -40.09 -15.03 19.78
N ALA A 118 -41.04 -14.66 20.63
CA ALA A 118 -41.13 -15.17 22.00
C ALA A 118 -41.46 -16.68 22.08
N GLU A 119 -42.11 -17.23 21.06
CA GLU A 119 -42.49 -18.65 20.96
C GLU A 119 -41.29 -19.61 20.94
N TYR A 120 -40.10 -19.10 20.58
CA TYR A 120 -38.86 -19.86 20.48
C TYR A 120 -37.99 -19.77 21.75
N ILE A 121 -38.42 -19.06 22.80
CA ILE A 121 -37.67 -18.94 24.05
C ILE A 121 -37.54 -20.32 24.70
N GLY A 122 -36.30 -20.70 25.05
CA GLY A 122 -35.98 -22.00 25.64
C GLY A 122 -35.91 -23.16 24.64
N LYS A 123 -36.15 -22.91 23.34
CA LYS A 123 -36.11 -23.91 22.26
C LYS A 123 -34.82 -23.79 21.45
N ILE A 124 -34.50 -24.83 20.67
CA ILE A 124 -33.40 -24.79 19.70
C ILE A 124 -33.81 -23.94 18.50
N VAL A 125 -32.95 -23.00 18.12
CA VAL A 125 -33.06 -22.18 16.91
C VAL A 125 -31.75 -22.24 16.13
N GLY A 126 -31.89 -22.29 14.80
CA GLY A 126 -30.82 -22.02 13.85
C GLY A 126 -30.90 -20.60 13.37
N THR A 127 -29.76 -19.95 13.22
CA THR A 127 -29.69 -18.68 12.47
C THR A 127 -28.39 -18.60 11.71
N GLU A 128 -28.49 -18.21 10.45
CA GLU A 128 -27.36 -17.83 9.64
C GLU A 128 -27.06 -16.34 9.81
N GLY A 129 -25.79 -15.96 9.88
CA GLY A 129 -25.42 -14.55 9.77
C GLY A 129 -23.92 -14.27 9.73
N LEU A 130 -23.59 -13.00 9.54
CA LEU A 130 -22.22 -12.49 9.47
C LEU A 130 -21.74 -12.09 10.87
N VAL A 131 -20.58 -12.58 11.30
CA VAL A 131 -19.99 -12.17 12.58
C VAL A 131 -19.51 -10.71 12.49
N ARG A 132 -20.19 -9.81 13.20
CA ARG A 132 -19.88 -8.37 13.21
C ARG A 132 -18.80 -8.01 14.21
N GLN A 133 -18.88 -8.57 15.41
CA GLN A 133 -17.99 -8.28 16.54
C GLN A 133 -17.78 -9.54 17.38
N ILE A 134 -16.58 -9.66 17.96
CA ILE A 134 -16.18 -10.77 18.83
C ILE A 134 -15.44 -10.16 20.02
N THR A 135 -15.79 -10.58 21.24
CA THR A 135 -15.06 -10.17 22.45
C THR A 135 -13.79 -10.99 22.63
N THR A 136 -12.87 -10.50 23.47
CA THR A 136 -11.80 -11.34 24.01
C THR A 136 -12.39 -12.50 24.82
N VAL A 137 -11.61 -13.56 24.97
CA VAL A 137 -11.98 -14.73 25.78
C VAL A 137 -11.99 -14.32 27.25
N MET A 138 -13.12 -14.55 27.93
CA MET A 138 -13.33 -14.24 29.34
C MET A 138 -13.51 -15.55 30.13
N PRO A 139 -12.98 -15.67 31.35
CA PRO A 139 -13.24 -16.82 32.21
C PRO A 139 -14.67 -16.72 32.81
N LYS A 140 -15.48 -17.77 32.63
CA LYS A 140 -16.81 -17.90 33.25
C LYS A 140 -16.79 -19.00 34.31
N LEU A 141 -17.28 -18.67 35.51
CA LEU A 141 -17.39 -19.60 36.63
C LEU A 141 -18.53 -20.60 36.37
N LYS A 142 -18.23 -21.88 36.19
CA LYS A 142 -19.24 -22.94 35.97
C LYS A 142 -19.61 -23.64 37.27
N VAL A 143 -18.62 -24.00 38.08
CA VAL A 143 -18.81 -24.60 39.40
C VAL A 143 -18.11 -23.73 40.42
N ALA A 144 -18.92 -23.11 41.28
CA ALA A 144 -18.41 -22.30 42.39
C ALA A 144 -18.24 -23.19 43.62
N ARG A 145 -17.00 -23.30 44.11
CA ARG A 145 -16.72 -23.97 45.38
C ARG A 145 -16.77 -22.96 46.52
N TRP A 146 -17.69 -23.19 47.46
CA TRP A 146 -17.91 -22.34 48.61
C TRP A 146 -17.43 -23.02 49.88
N ALA A 147 -16.62 -22.36 50.70
CA ALA A 147 -16.24 -22.84 52.01
C ALA A 147 -17.00 -22.08 53.11
N CYS A 148 -17.55 -22.80 54.09
CA CYS A 148 -18.11 -22.15 55.27
C CYS A 148 -16.97 -21.66 56.19
N ARG A 149 -16.92 -20.35 56.48
CA ARG A 149 -15.90 -19.74 57.35
C ARG A 149 -15.85 -20.28 58.78
N HIS A 150 -16.90 -20.98 59.22
CA HIS A 150 -17.00 -21.48 60.60
C HIS A 150 -16.72 -22.96 60.77
N CYS A 151 -17.01 -23.80 59.79
CA CYS A 151 -16.80 -25.26 59.90
C CYS A 151 -15.92 -25.83 58.78
N GLY A 152 -15.42 -24.99 57.87
CA GLY A 152 -14.52 -25.40 56.78
C GLY A 152 -15.14 -26.31 55.72
N LYS A 153 -16.44 -26.63 55.82
CA LYS A 153 -17.11 -27.54 54.89
C LYS A 153 -17.29 -26.85 53.53
N THR A 154 -16.90 -27.53 52.47
CA THR A 154 -17.01 -27.06 51.10
C THR A 154 -18.32 -27.50 50.45
N TYR A 155 -18.84 -26.65 49.57
CA TYR A 155 -20.07 -26.86 48.80
C TYR A 155 -19.82 -26.47 47.36
N ASP A 156 -20.02 -27.39 46.43
CA ASP A 156 -19.89 -27.15 45.01
C ASP A 156 -21.27 -26.85 44.44
N ILE A 157 -21.48 -25.63 43.94
CA ILE A 157 -22.77 -25.19 43.38
C ILE A 157 -22.57 -24.80 41.91
N LEU A 158 -23.36 -25.45 41.04
CA LEU A 158 -23.44 -25.13 39.62
C LEU A 158 -24.02 -23.73 39.41
N GLN A 159 -23.32 -22.92 38.62
CA GLN A 159 -23.68 -21.53 38.31
C GLN A 159 -24.27 -21.43 36.91
N GLU A 160 -25.58 -21.64 36.77
CA GLU A 160 -26.28 -21.57 35.47
C GLU A 160 -26.76 -20.16 35.10
N GLY A 161 -26.90 -19.27 36.10
CA GLY A 161 -27.44 -17.93 35.91
C GLY A 161 -26.37 -16.84 35.83
N SER A 162 -26.76 -15.66 35.35
CA SER A 162 -25.93 -14.45 35.36
C SER A 162 -25.63 -13.92 36.78
N LYS A 163 -26.41 -14.34 37.78
CA LYS A 163 -26.17 -14.04 39.19
C LYS A 163 -25.53 -15.23 39.89
N LEU A 164 -24.49 -14.93 40.66
CA LEU A 164 -23.81 -15.90 41.50
C LEU A 164 -24.77 -16.46 42.57
N LYS A 165 -25.12 -17.74 42.45
CA LYS A 165 -25.91 -18.49 43.44
C LYS A 165 -24.99 -18.95 44.57
N ARG A 166 -25.27 -18.47 45.79
CA ARG A 166 -24.57 -18.88 47.02
C ARG A 166 -25.38 -19.91 47.81
N PRO A 167 -24.73 -20.77 48.62
CA PRO A 167 -25.45 -21.67 49.51
C PRO A 167 -26.25 -20.88 50.55
N VAL A 168 -27.46 -21.36 50.89
CA VAL A 168 -28.39 -20.60 51.76
C VAL A 168 -28.07 -20.79 53.25
N VAL A 169 -27.73 -22.02 53.66
CA VAL A 169 -27.40 -22.37 55.06
C VAL A 169 -26.41 -23.53 55.05
N CYS A 170 -25.39 -23.45 55.91
CA CYS A 170 -24.42 -24.54 56.10
C CYS A 170 -25.02 -25.60 57.04
N VAL A 171 -24.54 -26.85 56.98
CA VAL A 171 -24.90 -27.91 57.93
C VAL A 171 -24.69 -27.49 59.40
N CYS A 172 -23.80 -26.53 59.68
CA CYS A 172 -23.59 -25.94 61.00
C CYS A 172 -24.56 -24.80 61.38
N GLY A 173 -25.58 -24.52 60.57
CA GLY A 173 -26.63 -23.52 60.81
C GLY A 173 -26.27 -22.07 60.45
N LYS A 174 -25.03 -21.80 60.01
CA LYS A 174 -24.54 -20.45 59.68
C LYS A 174 -24.62 -20.15 58.17
N LYS A 175 -24.74 -18.86 57.82
CA LYS A 175 -24.97 -18.38 56.44
C LYS A 175 -23.74 -17.72 55.79
N ASP A 176 -22.60 -17.78 56.46
CA ASP A 176 -21.39 -17.08 56.02
C ASP A 176 -20.47 -18.03 55.23
N PHE A 177 -20.31 -17.71 53.94
CA PHE A 177 -19.62 -18.54 52.95
C PHE A 177 -18.63 -17.71 52.16
N GLU A 178 -17.48 -18.31 51.87
CA GLU A 178 -16.40 -17.72 51.10
C GLU A 178 -16.22 -18.50 49.79
N LEU A 179 -16.10 -17.79 48.68
CA LEU A 179 -15.86 -18.38 47.37
C LEU A 179 -14.37 -18.71 47.25
N LEU A 180 -14.04 -19.98 47.08
CA LEU A 180 -12.69 -20.43 46.76
C LEU A 180 -12.50 -20.37 45.25
N ALA A 181 -12.03 -19.21 44.75
CA ALA A 181 -11.85 -18.97 43.32
C ALA A 181 -10.85 -19.95 42.65
N ASP A 182 -9.77 -20.30 43.36
CA ASP A 182 -8.70 -21.16 42.83
C ASP A 182 -9.12 -22.63 42.69
N GLU A 183 -10.05 -23.09 43.53
CA GLU A 183 -10.59 -24.46 43.48
C GLU A 183 -11.89 -24.57 42.68
N SER A 184 -12.38 -23.44 42.16
CA SER A 184 -13.58 -23.41 41.34
C SER A 184 -13.28 -23.79 39.89
N VAL A 185 -14.27 -24.35 39.20
CA VAL A 185 -14.11 -24.74 37.80
C VAL A 185 -14.51 -23.57 36.89
N TRP A 186 -13.52 -23.07 36.16
CA TRP A 186 -13.66 -22.03 35.16
C TRP A 186 -13.76 -22.64 33.76
N ILE A 187 -14.58 -22.03 32.91
CA ILE A 187 -14.66 -22.36 31.48
C ILE A 187 -14.42 -21.10 30.66
N ASP A 188 -13.84 -21.27 29.48
CA ASP A 188 -13.70 -20.18 28.53
C ASP A 188 -15.07 -19.76 28.00
N PHE A 189 -15.29 -18.45 27.97
CA PHE A 189 -16.53 -17.84 27.52
C PHE A 189 -16.23 -16.68 26.58
N GLN A 190 -16.97 -16.58 25.49
CA GLN A 190 -16.80 -15.53 24.50
C GLN A 190 -18.17 -15.08 23.99
N LYS A 191 -18.32 -13.78 23.77
CA LYS A 191 -19.53 -13.22 23.16
C LYS A 191 -19.23 -12.83 21.72
N ILE A 192 -20.13 -13.19 20.83
CA ILE A 192 -20.08 -12.78 19.43
C ILE A 192 -21.40 -12.11 19.08
N GLN A 193 -21.37 -11.13 18.17
CA GLN A 193 -22.56 -10.50 17.63
C GLN A 193 -22.69 -10.87 16.17
N ILE A 194 -23.84 -11.42 15.79
CA ILE A 194 -24.11 -11.89 14.44
C ILE A 194 -25.16 -10.99 13.81
N GLN A 195 -24.92 -10.60 12.57
CA GLN A 195 -25.79 -9.76 11.75
C GLN A 195 -26.47 -10.59 10.66
N GLU A 196 -27.74 -10.31 10.41
CA GLU A 196 -28.49 -10.91 9.31
C GLU A 196 -27.86 -10.61 7.94
N PRO A 197 -27.78 -11.58 7.01
CA PRO A 197 -27.26 -11.35 5.66
C PRO A 197 -28.07 -10.29 4.91
N ILE A 198 -27.38 -9.33 4.27
CA ILE A 198 -28.00 -8.22 3.52
C ILE A 198 -28.85 -8.72 2.34
N GLU A 199 -28.53 -9.90 1.81
CA GLU A 199 -29.23 -10.56 0.70
C GLU A 199 -30.74 -10.78 0.97
N HIS A 200 -31.12 -10.91 2.25
CA HIS A 200 -32.51 -11.13 2.65
C HIS A 200 -33.27 -9.83 2.97
N LEU A 201 -32.60 -8.67 2.97
CA LEU A 201 -33.21 -7.38 3.31
C LEU A 201 -33.98 -6.79 2.11
N ARG A 202 -35.18 -6.25 2.38
CA ARG A 202 -35.95 -5.50 1.39
C ARG A 202 -35.63 -4.00 1.50
N GLY A 203 -35.71 -3.28 0.38
CA GLY A 203 -35.25 -1.89 0.28
C GLY A 203 -35.76 -0.98 1.41
N GLY A 204 -34.84 -0.39 2.17
CA GLY A 204 -35.11 0.52 3.28
C GLY A 204 -35.07 -0.09 4.69
N GLU A 205 -34.97 -1.41 4.81
CA GLU A 205 -34.92 -2.09 6.09
C GLU A 205 -33.50 -2.20 6.67
N GLN A 206 -33.38 -1.98 7.98
CA GLN A 206 -32.10 -2.13 8.68
C GLN A 206 -31.86 -3.59 9.08
N ALA A 207 -30.63 -4.06 8.86
CA ALA A 207 -30.18 -5.37 9.31
C ALA A 207 -30.27 -5.46 10.84
N ARG A 208 -30.83 -6.56 11.35
CA ARG A 208 -30.85 -6.85 12.79
C ARG A 208 -29.63 -7.66 13.19
N PHE A 209 -29.27 -7.56 14.46
CA PHE A 209 -28.20 -8.32 15.07
C PHE A 209 -28.68 -9.01 16.34
N ILE A 210 -28.04 -10.12 16.67
CA ILE A 210 -28.28 -10.87 17.91
C ILE A 210 -26.96 -11.30 18.51
N ASP A 211 -26.91 -11.30 19.85
CA ASP A 211 -25.74 -11.73 20.59
C ASP A 211 -25.77 -13.25 20.76
N VAL A 212 -24.63 -13.90 20.54
CA VAL A 212 -24.44 -15.33 20.70
C VAL A 212 -23.31 -15.57 21.71
N HIS A 213 -23.56 -16.47 22.65
CA HIS A 213 -22.63 -16.84 23.70
C HIS A 213 -21.97 -18.19 23.36
N LEU A 214 -20.64 -18.18 23.25
CA LEU A 214 -19.79 -19.35 23.02
C LEU A 214 -19.17 -19.81 24.35
N GLU A 215 -19.09 -21.13 24.56
CA GLU A 215 -18.53 -21.73 25.76
C GLU A 215 -17.58 -22.90 25.43
N GLY A 216 -16.46 -22.98 26.15
CA GLY A 216 -15.49 -24.07 26.05
C GLY A 216 -14.82 -24.16 24.67
N ASP A 217 -14.95 -25.31 24.01
CA ASP A 217 -14.35 -25.63 22.71
C ASP A 217 -14.90 -24.83 21.52
N LEU A 218 -16.00 -24.09 21.68
CA LEU A 218 -16.52 -23.22 20.61
C LEU A 218 -15.81 -21.85 20.54
N VAL A 219 -15.06 -21.49 21.59
CA VAL A 219 -14.36 -20.22 21.68
C VAL A 219 -13.23 -20.17 20.64
N ASN A 220 -13.01 -19.01 20.03
CA ASN A 220 -12.03 -18.76 18.96
C ASN A 220 -12.18 -19.61 17.69
N LYS A 221 -13.31 -20.31 17.48
CA LYS A 221 -13.59 -21.02 16.21
C LYS A 221 -13.91 -20.08 15.04
N VAL A 222 -14.40 -18.88 15.33
CA VAL A 222 -14.90 -17.94 14.32
C VAL A 222 -14.14 -16.62 14.39
N LYS A 223 -13.94 -15.99 13.23
CA LYS A 223 -13.27 -14.68 13.09
C LYS A 223 -14.28 -13.60 12.69
N PRO A 224 -13.99 -12.31 12.96
CA PRO A 224 -14.85 -11.22 12.50
C PRO A 224 -14.92 -11.19 10.97
N GLY A 225 -16.14 -11.09 10.42
CA GLY A 225 -16.40 -11.12 8.99
C GLY A 225 -16.76 -12.51 8.45
N ASP A 226 -16.58 -13.58 9.22
CA ASP A 226 -16.99 -14.92 8.80
C ASP A 226 -18.52 -15.00 8.74
N ARG A 227 -19.03 -15.66 7.70
CA ARG A 227 -20.44 -16.07 7.63
C ARG A 227 -20.56 -17.37 8.39
N VAL A 228 -21.44 -17.45 9.37
CA VAL A 228 -21.57 -18.58 10.30
C VAL A 228 -23.02 -19.05 10.37
N ASP A 229 -23.20 -20.35 10.51
CA ASP A 229 -24.46 -20.97 10.90
C ASP A 229 -24.37 -21.31 12.39
N VAL A 230 -25.30 -20.75 13.17
CA VAL A 230 -25.35 -20.94 14.61
C VAL A 230 -26.57 -21.74 14.97
N VAL A 231 -26.34 -22.88 15.60
CA VAL A 231 -27.38 -23.67 16.26
C VAL A 231 -27.26 -23.44 17.75
N GLY A 232 -28.33 -22.96 18.38
CA GLY A 232 -28.30 -22.68 19.81
C GLY A 232 -29.67 -22.56 20.46
N ILE A 233 -29.67 -22.40 21.78
CA ILE A 233 -30.88 -22.24 22.58
C ILE A 233 -31.13 -20.74 22.76
N LEU A 234 -32.34 -20.28 22.46
CA LEU A 234 -32.71 -18.88 22.68
C LEU A 234 -32.97 -18.63 24.18
N GLU A 235 -32.18 -17.78 24.80
CA GLU A 235 -32.30 -17.40 26.21
C GLU A 235 -32.55 -15.90 26.41
N LEU A 236 -33.02 -15.54 27.60
CA LEU A 236 -33.34 -14.17 27.97
C LEU A 236 -32.24 -13.57 28.86
N LEU A 237 -31.75 -12.39 28.49
CA LEU A 237 -30.83 -11.61 29.31
C LEU A 237 -31.58 -10.53 30.09
N GLN A 238 -31.50 -10.59 31.41
CA GLN A 238 -32.01 -9.53 32.28
C GLN A 238 -30.94 -8.44 32.47
N GLN A 239 -31.15 -7.25 31.91
CA GLN A 239 -30.20 -6.13 31.99
C GLN A 239 -30.24 -5.41 33.35
N ASP A 240 -31.38 -5.40 34.06
CA ASP A 240 -31.53 -4.85 35.41
C ASP A 240 -32.70 -5.51 36.14
N GLY A 241 -32.54 -5.78 37.44
CA GLY A 241 -33.51 -6.52 38.27
C GLY A 241 -34.91 -5.89 38.44
N ARG A 242 -35.22 -4.78 37.75
CA ARG A 242 -36.46 -3.99 37.89
C ARG A 242 -37.22 -3.74 36.58
N LYS A 243 -36.75 -4.21 35.42
CA LYS A 243 -37.42 -4.01 34.12
C LYS A 243 -38.15 -5.28 33.68
N THR A 244 -39.34 -5.13 33.10
CA THR A 244 -40.15 -6.21 32.50
C THR A 244 -39.70 -6.58 31.08
N VAL A 245 -38.84 -5.76 30.47
CA VAL A 245 -38.27 -5.99 29.15
C VAL A 245 -36.94 -6.72 29.28
N TYR A 246 -36.85 -7.88 28.63
CA TYR A 246 -35.66 -8.73 28.60
C TYR A 246 -34.99 -8.64 27.23
N GLY A 247 -33.66 -8.62 27.21
CA GLY A 247 -32.89 -8.86 26.00
C GLY A 247 -32.94 -10.34 25.61
N LYS A 248 -32.65 -10.66 24.36
CA LYS A 248 -32.54 -12.04 23.86
C LYS A 248 -31.11 -12.32 23.45
N TYR A 249 -30.61 -13.51 23.73
CA TYR A 249 -29.33 -14.00 23.20
C TYR A 249 -29.44 -15.49 22.87
N ILE A 250 -28.56 -15.98 22.01
CA ILE A 250 -28.48 -17.40 21.69
C ILE A 250 -27.31 -18.01 22.45
N GLN A 251 -27.56 -19.06 23.24
CA GLN A 251 -26.49 -19.89 23.77
C GLN A 251 -26.10 -20.92 22.71
N ALA A 252 -24.89 -20.82 22.15
CA ALA A 252 -24.47 -21.68 21.05
C ALA A 252 -24.28 -23.13 21.52
N LEU A 253 -24.98 -24.04 20.86
CA LEU A 253 -24.75 -25.48 20.94
C LEU A 253 -23.71 -25.90 19.90
N ASN A 254 -23.77 -25.32 18.70
CA ASN A 254 -22.79 -25.51 17.65
C ASN A 254 -22.65 -24.21 16.84
N ILE A 255 -21.46 -23.99 16.28
CA ILE A 255 -21.19 -22.89 15.37
C ILE A 255 -20.29 -23.41 14.25
N GLU A 256 -20.74 -23.25 13.02
CA GLU A 256 -20.02 -23.70 11.83
C GLU A 256 -19.85 -22.52 10.86
N PRO A 257 -18.62 -22.21 10.43
CA PRO A 257 -18.41 -21.22 9.39
C PRO A 257 -18.95 -21.72 8.04
N VAL A 258 -19.85 -20.94 7.43
CA VAL A 258 -20.42 -21.16 6.09
C VAL A 258 -19.39 -20.81 5.01
N GLN A 259 -18.54 -19.80 5.28
CA GLN A 259 -17.39 -19.47 4.42
C GLN A 259 -16.24 -20.43 4.71
N LYS A 260 -16.32 -21.59 4.07
CA LYS A 260 -15.25 -22.59 4.04
C LYS A 260 -13.98 -21.96 3.48
N GLU A 261 -12.86 -22.10 4.20
CA GLU A 261 -11.53 -21.80 3.66
C GLU A 261 -11.32 -22.61 2.36
N PHE A 262 -10.41 -22.20 1.45
CA PHE A 262 -10.17 -22.91 0.18
C PHE A 262 -9.90 -24.42 0.37
N GLU A 263 -9.44 -24.80 1.56
CA GLU A 263 -9.12 -26.16 2.00
C GLU A 263 -10.36 -26.99 2.39
N GLU A 264 -11.53 -26.39 2.65
CA GLU A 264 -12.76 -27.11 3.05
C GLU A 264 -13.79 -27.26 1.91
N LEU A 265 -13.56 -26.62 0.76
CA LEU A 265 -14.32 -26.79 -0.48
C LEU A 265 -13.82 -28.00 -1.29
N GLU A 266 -13.43 -29.10 -0.63
CA GLU A 266 -13.02 -30.31 -1.33
C GLU A 266 -14.22 -30.88 -2.13
N PRO A 267 -14.14 -30.92 -3.48
CA PRO A 267 -15.17 -31.56 -4.27
C PRO A 267 -15.25 -33.04 -3.91
N THR A 268 -16.47 -33.58 -3.90
CA THR A 268 -16.66 -35.03 -3.73
C THR A 268 -15.90 -35.81 -4.82
N PRO A 269 -15.53 -37.08 -4.60
CA PRO A 269 -14.82 -37.88 -5.61
C PRO A 269 -15.54 -37.94 -6.97
N GLU A 270 -16.88 -37.82 -6.98
CA GLU A 270 -17.69 -37.73 -8.20
C GLU A 270 -17.56 -36.37 -8.89
N GLU A 271 -17.56 -35.28 -8.12
CA GLU A 271 -17.35 -33.92 -8.64
C GLU A 271 -15.92 -33.73 -9.14
N VAL A 272 -14.91 -34.33 -8.49
CA VAL A 272 -13.52 -34.34 -8.98
C VAL A 272 -13.42 -35.00 -10.35
N LYS A 273 -14.14 -36.12 -10.57
CA LYS A 273 -14.19 -36.78 -11.88
C LYS A 273 -14.77 -35.85 -12.93
N LYS A 274 -15.91 -35.22 -12.65
CA LYS A 274 -16.54 -34.23 -13.55
C LYS A 274 -15.60 -33.05 -13.84
N ILE A 275 -14.92 -32.54 -12.82
CA ILE A 275 -13.93 -31.45 -12.97
C ILE A 275 -12.78 -31.88 -13.90
N LYS A 276 -12.25 -33.09 -13.73
CA LYS A 276 -11.17 -33.63 -14.59
C LYS A 276 -11.64 -33.90 -16.02
N GLU A 277 -12.88 -34.32 -16.20
CA GLU A 277 -13.49 -34.49 -17.53
C GLU A 277 -13.65 -33.14 -18.23
N LEU A 278 -14.16 -32.12 -17.52
CA LEU A 278 -14.25 -30.75 -18.01
C LEU A 278 -12.88 -30.15 -18.36
N ALA A 279 -11.87 -30.36 -17.52
CA ALA A 279 -10.53 -29.84 -17.75
C ALA A 279 -9.82 -30.45 -18.98
N ARG A 280 -10.23 -31.66 -19.41
CA ARG A 280 -9.70 -32.33 -20.62
C ARG A 280 -10.39 -31.89 -21.90
N ASP A 281 -11.51 -31.19 -21.79
CA ASP A 281 -12.29 -30.76 -22.94
C ASP A 281 -11.56 -29.62 -23.69
N PRO A 282 -11.29 -29.76 -25.01
CA PRO A 282 -10.66 -28.71 -25.79
C PRO A 282 -11.47 -27.40 -25.84
N GLU A 283 -12.79 -27.45 -25.64
CA GLU A 283 -13.67 -26.27 -25.65
C GLU A 283 -13.89 -25.65 -24.25
N ILE A 284 -13.13 -26.07 -23.24
CA ILE A 284 -13.33 -25.62 -21.84
C ILE A 284 -13.38 -24.09 -21.68
N TYR A 285 -12.57 -23.35 -22.43
CA TYR A 285 -12.55 -21.89 -22.37
C TYR A 285 -13.86 -21.27 -22.89
N GLU A 286 -14.45 -21.82 -23.96
CA GLU A 286 -15.74 -21.36 -24.48
C GLU A 286 -16.86 -21.67 -23.50
N LYS A 287 -16.83 -22.85 -22.88
CA LYS A 287 -17.81 -23.24 -21.84
C LYS A 287 -17.72 -22.33 -20.61
N LEU A 288 -16.50 -21.98 -20.19
CA LEU A 288 -16.26 -21.02 -19.10
C LEU A 288 -16.78 -19.62 -19.46
N VAL A 289 -16.51 -19.13 -20.68
CA VAL A 289 -17.00 -17.84 -21.16
C VAL A 289 -18.53 -17.79 -21.19
N LYS A 290 -19.19 -18.86 -21.67
CA LYS A 290 -20.66 -18.96 -21.66
C LYS A 290 -21.24 -19.08 -20.25
N SER A 291 -20.48 -19.62 -19.30
CA SER A 291 -20.88 -19.76 -17.89
C SER A 291 -20.73 -18.45 -17.10
N ILE A 292 -19.85 -17.54 -17.52
CA ILE A 292 -19.66 -16.22 -16.91
C ILE A 292 -20.66 -15.23 -17.47
N ALA A 293 -21.60 -14.79 -16.61
CA ALA A 293 -22.67 -13.85 -16.92
C ALA A 293 -23.46 -14.22 -18.20
N PRO A 294 -24.21 -15.35 -18.21
CA PRO A 294 -24.96 -15.81 -19.39
C PRO A 294 -26.04 -14.82 -19.83
N THR A 295 -26.51 -13.96 -18.92
CA THR A 295 -27.49 -12.90 -19.21
C THR A 295 -26.94 -11.79 -20.10
N ILE A 296 -25.61 -11.64 -20.21
CA ILE A 296 -24.98 -10.60 -21.02
C ILE A 296 -24.49 -11.23 -22.32
N TRP A 297 -24.97 -10.71 -23.44
CA TRP A 297 -24.57 -11.14 -24.77
C TRP A 297 -23.24 -10.46 -25.19
N GLY A 298 -22.32 -11.24 -25.77
CA GLY A 298 -21.02 -10.76 -26.25
C GLY A 298 -19.94 -10.61 -25.18
N HIS A 299 -18.94 -9.77 -25.45
CA HIS A 299 -17.77 -9.50 -24.59
C HIS A 299 -16.94 -10.74 -24.20
N GLU A 300 -16.77 -11.67 -25.14
CA GLU A 300 -16.10 -12.96 -24.91
C GLU A 300 -14.69 -12.79 -24.33
N LYS A 301 -13.89 -11.86 -24.86
CA LYS A 301 -12.54 -11.57 -24.37
C LYS A 301 -12.52 -11.06 -22.91
N ILE A 302 -13.52 -10.25 -22.53
CA ILE A 302 -13.65 -9.73 -21.15
C ILE A 302 -14.05 -10.85 -20.20
N LYS A 303 -14.99 -11.69 -20.63
CA LYS A 303 -15.42 -12.86 -19.85
C LYS A 303 -14.29 -13.88 -19.68
N GLU A 304 -13.48 -14.10 -20.72
CA GLU A 304 -12.29 -14.95 -20.67
C GLU A 304 -11.26 -14.38 -19.69
N ALA A 305 -11.00 -13.07 -19.72
CA ALA A 305 -10.11 -12.42 -18.75
C ALA A 305 -10.60 -12.53 -17.30
N ILE A 306 -11.91 -12.36 -17.05
CA ILE A 306 -12.51 -12.57 -15.73
C ILE A 306 -12.39 -14.04 -15.31
N ALA A 307 -12.53 -14.99 -16.25
CA ALA A 307 -12.31 -16.41 -15.97
C ALA A 307 -10.87 -16.64 -15.49
N LEU A 308 -9.87 -16.18 -16.24
CA LEU A 308 -8.46 -16.32 -15.86
C LEU A 308 -8.15 -15.63 -14.54
N GLN A 309 -8.78 -14.48 -14.26
CA GLN A 309 -8.66 -13.80 -12.97
C GLN A 309 -9.20 -14.64 -11.80
N LEU A 310 -10.31 -15.34 -11.98
CA LEU A 310 -10.89 -16.23 -10.95
C LEU A 310 -9.97 -17.41 -10.61
N PHE A 311 -9.29 -17.99 -11.61
CA PHE A 311 -8.31 -19.07 -11.40
C PHE A 311 -6.98 -18.55 -10.85
N GLY A 312 -6.55 -17.34 -11.24
CA GLY A 312 -5.35 -16.64 -10.75
C GLY A 312 -4.02 -17.32 -11.10
N GLY A 313 -2.91 -16.57 -11.02
CA GLY A 313 -1.54 -17.09 -11.20
C GLY A 313 -0.92 -17.64 -9.91
N VAL A 314 0.30 -18.17 -10.00
CA VAL A 314 0.97 -18.81 -8.85
C VAL A 314 1.69 -17.75 -8.01
N LYS A 315 1.44 -17.75 -6.69
CA LYS A 315 2.24 -16.98 -5.75
C LYS A 315 3.61 -17.64 -5.61
N LYS A 316 4.69 -16.90 -5.87
CA LYS A 316 6.06 -17.41 -5.76
C LYS A 316 6.73 -16.79 -4.55
N GLU A 317 7.24 -17.64 -3.68
CA GLU A 317 8.04 -17.25 -2.51
C GLU A 317 9.47 -17.72 -2.75
N TYR A 318 10.39 -16.77 -2.82
CA TYR A 318 11.80 -17.08 -2.95
C TYR A 318 12.41 -17.25 -1.55
N SER A 319 13.43 -18.11 -1.43
CA SER A 319 14.13 -18.39 -0.17
C SER A 319 14.81 -17.16 0.47
N GLY A 320 14.77 -15.99 -0.20
CA GLY A 320 15.24 -14.68 0.27
C GLY A 320 14.16 -13.74 0.80
N GLY A 321 12.89 -14.16 0.89
CA GLY A 321 11.78 -13.35 1.41
C GLY A 321 11.12 -12.40 0.39
N THR A 322 11.53 -12.46 -0.88
CA THR A 322 10.83 -11.81 -1.99
C THR A 322 9.59 -12.61 -2.35
N HIS A 323 8.44 -11.93 -2.39
CA HIS A 323 7.17 -12.50 -2.81
C HIS A 323 6.75 -11.86 -4.13
N ILE A 324 6.58 -12.66 -5.18
CA ILE A 324 5.98 -12.19 -6.43
C ILE A 324 4.48 -12.45 -6.37
N ARG A 325 3.68 -11.41 -6.65
CA ARG A 325 2.22 -11.52 -6.70
C ARG A 325 1.80 -12.48 -7.82
N GLY A 326 0.87 -13.39 -7.51
CA GLY A 326 0.22 -14.27 -8.49
C GLY A 326 -1.15 -13.75 -8.97
N ASN A 327 -1.71 -12.74 -8.30
CA ASN A 327 -3.05 -12.22 -8.61
C ASN A 327 -3.02 -11.34 -9.88
N ILE A 328 -4.12 -11.39 -10.64
CA ILE A 328 -4.32 -10.61 -11.86
C ILE A 328 -5.31 -9.48 -11.56
N HIS A 329 -4.99 -8.25 -11.95
CA HIS A 329 -5.85 -7.08 -11.81
C HIS A 329 -6.47 -6.70 -13.16
N VAL A 330 -7.80 -6.53 -13.19
CA VAL A 330 -8.57 -6.21 -14.40
C VAL A 330 -9.38 -4.93 -14.19
N LEU A 331 -9.32 -4.01 -15.15
CA LEU A 331 -10.09 -2.77 -15.18
C LEU A 331 -11.02 -2.74 -16.40
N LEU A 332 -12.32 -2.56 -16.16
CA LEU A 332 -13.34 -2.39 -17.19
C LEU A 332 -13.74 -0.92 -17.31
N LEU A 333 -13.42 -0.32 -18.43
CA LEU A 333 -13.79 1.04 -18.80
C LEU A 333 -14.94 0.94 -19.80
N GLY A 334 -15.91 1.84 -19.79
CA GLY A 334 -16.98 1.75 -20.80
C GLY A 334 -18.07 2.80 -20.62
N ASP A 335 -19.01 2.84 -21.55
CA ASP A 335 -20.22 3.64 -21.38
C ASP A 335 -21.14 3.04 -20.27
N PRO A 336 -21.99 3.85 -19.63
CA PRO A 336 -23.09 3.38 -18.79
C PRO A 336 -23.96 2.38 -19.55
N SER A 337 -24.62 1.48 -18.83
CA SER A 337 -25.55 0.49 -19.39
C SER A 337 -24.92 -0.64 -20.22
N THR A 338 -23.59 -0.71 -20.32
CA THR A 338 -22.88 -1.79 -21.02
C THR A 338 -22.73 -3.09 -20.21
N GLY A 339 -23.46 -3.22 -19.09
CA GLY A 339 -23.49 -4.43 -18.27
C GLY A 339 -22.31 -4.63 -17.32
N LYS A 340 -21.35 -3.68 -17.23
CA LYS A 340 -20.15 -3.80 -16.38
C LYS A 340 -20.45 -4.14 -14.92
N SER A 341 -21.34 -3.37 -14.27
CA SER A 341 -21.74 -3.61 -12.88
C SER A 341 -22.36 -5.01 -12.67
N GLN A 342 -23.09 -5.51 -13.68
CA GLN A 342 -23.68 -6.85 -13.63
C GLN A 342 -22.60 -7.94 -13.81
N MET A 343 -21.59 -7.73 -14.66
CA MET A 343 -20.42 -8.62 -14.74
C MET A 343 -19.66 -8.68 -13.42
N LEU A 344 -19.41 -7.54 -12.78
CA LEU A 344 -18.75 -7.47 -11.46
C LEU A 344 -19.51 -8.24 -10.39
N ARG A 345 -20.83 -8.03 -10.30
CA ARG A 345 -21.68 -8.78 -9.34
C ARG A 345 -21.70 -10.28 -9.62
N TYR A 346 -21.70 -10.67 -10.90
CA TYR A 346 -21.69 -12.09 -11.27
C TYR A 346 -20.33 -12.74 -10.95
N ALA A 347 -19.22 -12.06 -11.24
CA ALA A 347 -17.89 -12.51 -10.88
C ALA A 347 -17.72 -12.64 -9.35
N ALA A 348 -18.25 -11.67 -8.59
CA ALA A 348 -18.28 -11.74 -7.13
C ALA A 348 -19.08 -12.96 -6.62
N ARG A 349 -20.20 -13.32 -7.25
CA ARG A 349 -20.99 -14.51 -6.88
C ARG A 349 -20.29 -15.84 -7.18
N ILE A 350 -19.48 -15.91 -8.25
CA ILE A 350 -18.72 -17.13 -8.58
C ILE A 350 -17.51 -17.29 -7.66
N ALA A 351 -16.83 -16.18 -7.35
CA ALA A 351 -15.62 -16.20 -6.56
C ALA A 351 -15.89 -16.75 -5.14
N PRO A 352 -15.09 -17.73 -4.65
CA PRO A 352 -15.31 -18.35 -3.34
C PRO A 352 -15.15 -17.37 -2.18
N LYS A 353 -14.30 -16.36 -2.34
CA LYS A 353 -14.19 -15.19 -1.46
C LYS A 353 -14.28 -13.94 -2.32
N SER A 354 -15.28 -13.10 -2.04
CA SER A 354 -15.43 -11.84 -2.76
C SER A 354 -16.11 -10.77 -1.93
N ILE A 355 -15.80 -9.52 -2.25
CA ILE A 355 -16.47 -8.36 -1.69
C ILE A 355 -16.78 -7.39 -2.82
N TYR A 356 -18.03 -6.93 -2.86
CA TYR A 356 -18.48 -5.90 -3.78
C TYR A 356 -18.56 -4.56 -3.04
N VAL A 357 -17.90 -3.55 -3.59
CA VAL A 357 -17.87 -2.18 -3.04
C VAL A 357 -18.26 -1.19 -4.13
N ALA A 358 -19.14 -0.26 -3.80
CA ALA A 358 -19.42 0.90 -4.66
C ALA A 358 -18.47 2.06 -4.34
N GLY A 359 -17.86 2.65 -5.36
CA GLY A 359 -16.79 3.66 -5.23
C GLY A 359 -17.18 4.88 -4.41
N LYS A 360 -18.44 5.36 -4.52
CA LYS A 360 -18.93 6.50 -3.72
C LYS A 360 -19.00 6.22 -2.22
N THR A 361 -19.19 4.95 -1.83
CA THR A 361 -19.22 4.52 -0.42
C THR A 361 -17.87 4.02 0.07
N ALA A 362 -16.89 3.92 -0.82
CA ALA A 362 -15.56 3.40 -0.55
C ALA A 362 -14.64 4.51 -0.02
N SER A 363 -14.54 4.63 1.31
CA SER A 363 -13.51 5.45 1.94
C SER A 363 -12.22 4.66 2.13
N GLY A 364 -11.07 5.33 2.25
CA GLY A 364 -9.79 4.68 2.49
C GLY A 364 -9.80 3.82 3.76
N ALA A 365 -10.56 4.24 4.79
CA ALA A 365 -10.79 3.46 6.02
C ALA A 365 -11.71 2.25 5.80
N GLY A 366 -12.74 2.37 4.94
CA GLY A 366 -13.64 1.26 4.60
C GLY A 366 -13.01 0.24 3.64
N LEU A 367 -12.04 0.64 2.82
CA LEU A 367 -11.28 -0.24 1.93
C LEU A 367 -10.17 -1.01 2.66
N THR A 368 -9.47 -0.38 3.61
CA THR A 368 -8.30 -0.97 4.29
C THR A 368 -8.63 -1.53 5.67
N ALA A 369 -8.67 -0.67 6.68
CA ALA A 369 -9.04 -1.02 8.06
C ALA A 369 -9.50 0.24 8.81
N SER A 370 -10.50 0.10 9.67
CA SER A 370 -11.01 1.15 10.57
C SER A 370 -10.79 0.73 12.02
N ALA A 371 -10.62 1.70 12.92
CA ALA A 371 -10.60 1.45 14.36
C ALA A 371 -11.92 1.96 14.95
N GLU A 372 -12.64 1.09 15.64
CA GLU A 372 -13.92 1.39 16.27
C GLU A 372 -13.86 1.03 17.75
N LYS A 373 -14.68 1.70 18.57
CA LYS A 373 -14.78 1.40 19.99
C LYS A 373 -15.67 0.16 20.17
N ASP A 374 -15.20 -0.81 20.95
CA ASP A 374 -15.94 -2.01 21.28
C ASP A 374 -17.11 -1.67 22.22
N GLU A 375 -18.33 -1.82 21.73
CA GLU A 375 -19.56 -1.63 22.50
C GLU A 375 -20.01 -2.92 23.22
N LEU A 376 -19.43 -4.08 22.87
CA LEU A 376 -19.81 -5.40 23.39
C LEU A 376 -18.97 -5.82 24.62
N GLY A 377 -17.71 -5.37 24.67
CA GLY A 377 -16.73 -5.66 25.73
C GLY A 377 -16.48 -4.51 26.71
N GLU A 378 -15.26 -4.42 27.27
CA GLU A 378 -14.86 -3.44 28.30
C GLU A 378 -14.60 -2.01 27.78
N GLY A 379 -15.08 -1.66 26.57
CA GLY A 379 -14.94 -0.31 25.99
C GLY A 379 -13.57 0.00 25.34
N GLY A 380 -12.79 -1.02 25.00
CA GLY A 380 -11.51 -0.89 24.28
C GLY A 380 -11.65 -0.57 22.79
N TRP A 381 -10.56 -0.21 22.11
CA TRP A 381 -10.54 -0.02 20.65
C TRP A 381 -10.33 -1.36 19.95
N VAL A 382 -11.05 -1.62 18.87
CA VAL A 382 -10.94 -2.82 18.04
C VAL A 382 -10.76 -2.41 16.58
N ILE A 383 -9.83 -3.06 15.88
CA ILE A 383 -9.69 -2.86 14.43
C ILE A 383 -10.73 -3.71 13.70
N LYS A 384 -11.52 -3.06 12.85
CA LYS A 384 -12.32 -3.73 11.82
C LYS A 384 -11.56 -3.74 10.50
N ALA A 385 -11.44 -4.93 9.92
CA ALA A 385 -10.89 -5.12 8.59
C ALA A 385 -11.82 -4.46 7.55
N GLY A 386 -11.24 -3.72 6.62
CA GLY A 386 -11.92 -3.14 5.48
C GLY A 386 -12.09 -4.14 4.33
N ALA A 387 -12.76 -3.69 3.28
CA ALA A 387 -13.18 -4.53 2.16
C ALA A 387 -12.05 -5.30 1.47
N LEU A 388 -10.86 -4.72 1.32
CA LEU A 388 -9.73 -5.41 0.68
C LEU A 388 -9.15 -6.49 1.60
N VAL A 389 -9.02 -6.20 2.89
CA VAL A 389 -8.48 -7.17 3.85
C VAL A 389 -9.41 -8.37 4.00
N LEU A 390 -10.72 -8.13 4.02
CA LEU A 390 -11.73 -9.18 4.09
C LEU A 390 -11.79 -10.01 2.79
N ALA A 391 -11.43 -9.43 1.63
CA ALA A 391 -11.39 -10.12 0.35
C ALA A 391 -10.06 -10.89 0.09
N SER A 392 -9.19 -11.01 1.11
CA SER A 392 -7.86 -11.64 0.96
C SER A 392 -7.94 -13.08 0.44
N GLY A 393 -7.13 -13.39 -0.57
CA GLY A 393 -7.16 -14.64 -1.32
C GLY A 393 -8.29 -14.74 -2.35
N GLY A 394 -9.13 -13.73 -2.49
CA GLY A 394 -10.31 -13.70 -3.36
C GLY A 394 -10.32 -12.53 -4.35
N ILE A 395 -11.52 -12.10 -4.75
CA ILE A 395 -11.73 -10.95 -5.65
C ILE A 395 -12.39 -9.79 -4.90
N ALA A 396 -11.80 -8.60 -5.00
CA ALA A 396 -12.42 -7.35 -4.62
C ALA A 396 -13.03 -6.68 -5.88
N ALA A 397 -14.36 -6.68 -5.97
CA ALA A 397 -15.09 -6.05 -7.07
C ALA A 397 -15.43 -4.60 -6.69
N VAL A 398 -14.84 -3.64 -7.41
CA VAL A 398 -15.03 -2.21 -7.14
C VAL A 398 -15.75 -1.55 -8.31
N ASP A 399 -16.97 -1.10 -8.07
CA ASP A 399 -17.79 -0.41 -9.07
C ASP A 399 -17.66 1.11 -8.92
N GLU A 400 -17.90 1.87 -10.00
CA GLU A 400 -17.73 3.33 -10.03
C GLU A 400 -16.37 3.81 -9.48
N PHE A 401 -15.29 3.14 -9.92
CA PHE A 401 -13.93 3.39 -9.46
C PHE A 401 -13.46 4.84 -9.66
N GLU A 402 -14.03 5.56 -10.65
CA GLU A 402 -13.75 6.97 -10.91
C GLU A 402 -14.24 7.92 -9.81
N LYS A 403 -15.21 7.50 -9.00
CA LYS A 403 -15.85 8.33 -7.96
C LYS A 403 -15.14 8.26 -6.61
N ILE A 404 -14.07 7.48 -6.50
CA ILE A 404 -13.27 7.41 -5.28
C ILE A 404 -12.40 8.68 -5.18
N ASP A 405 -12.42 9.31 -4.01
CA ASP A 405 -11.61 10.49 -3.74
C ASP A 405 -10.12 10.21 -3.94
N ALA A 406 -9.37 11.19 -4.45
CA ALA A 406 -7.94 11.04 -4.73
C ALA A 406 -7.12 10.67 -3.47
N LYS A 407 -7.54 11.15 -2.30
CA LYS A 407 -6.91 10.79 -1.00
C LYS A 407 -7.13 9.32 -0.64
N ASP A 408 -8.31 8.79 -0.94
CA ASP A 408 -8.67 7.40 -0.63
C ASP A 408 -8.09 6.41 -1.66
N ARG A 409 -7.83 6.88 -2.89
CA ARG A 409 -7.09 6.11 -3.91
C ARG A 409 -5.64 5.81 -3.51
N ALA A 410 -5.02 6.63 -2.66
CA ALA A 410 -3.68 6.35 -2.15
C ALA A 410 -3.60 5.05 -1.33
N ALA A 411 -4.66 4.72 -0.60
CA ALA A 411 -4.74 3.47 0.16
C ALA A 411 -4.77 2.22 -0.75
N LEU A 412 -5.24 2.38 -2.00
CA LEU A 412 -5.18 1.31 -3.01
C LEU A 412 -3.76 1.12 -3.55
N HIS A 413 -2.97 2.20 -3.67
CA HIS A 413 -1.55 2.07 -4.06
C HIS A 413 -0.76 1.20 -3.07
N GLU A 414 -1.04 1.33 -1.77
CA GLU A 414 -0.40 0.58 -0.69
C GLU A 414 -0.71 -0.92 -0.74
N ALA A 415 -1.99 -1.28 -0.90
CA ALA A 415 -2.42 -2.67 -1.01
C ALA A 415 -1.87 -3.39 -2.26
N MET A 416 -1.34 -2.63 -3.22
CA MET A 416 -0.82 -3.14 -4.47
C MET A 416 0.72 -3.30 -4.51
N GLU A 417 1.54 -2.80 -3.54
CA GLU A 417 3.02 -2.66 -3.78
C GLU A 417 4.07 -2.52 -2.60
N GLN A 418 3.99 -3.14 -1.41
CA GLN A 418 4.91 -2.93 -0.22
C GLN A 418 6.46 -3.05 -0.40
N GLN A 419 7.31 -2.24 0.31
CA GLN A 419 8.83 -2.24 0.32
C GLN A 419 9.49 -1.64 1.64
N SER A 420 10.85 -1.56 1.83
CA SER A 420 11.57 -1.04 3.09
C SER A 420 13.10 -0.67 2.94
N TYR A 421 13.77 -0.05 3.97
CA TYR A 421 15.22 0.41 4.02
C TYR A 421 16.18 -0.35 4.99
N GLU A 422 17.51 -0.18 4.93
CA GLU A 422 18.51 -0.89 5.77
C GLU A 422 18.76 -0.29 7.20
N HIS A 423 19.20 -1.09 8.19
CA HIS A 423 19.60 -0.70 9.56
C HIS A 423 20.59 0.47 9.67
N ASP A 424 21.70 0.40 8.95
CA ASP A 424 22.81 1.37 9.07
C ASP A 424 22.59 2.65 8.28
N PHE A 425 21.42 2.80 7.66
CA PHE A 425 21.11 3.99 6.88
C PHE A 425 20.99 5.22 7.80
N GLU A 426 21.81 6.24 7.57
CA GLU A 426 21.72 7.49 8.33
C GLU A 426 20.60 8.38 7.75
N ILE A 427 19.74 8.92 8.62
CA ILE A 427 18.75 9.93 8.26
C ILE A 427 19.14 11.29 8.83
N LEU A 428 18.88 12.34 8.06
CA LEU A 428 19.06 13.73 8.48
C LEU A 428 17.71 14.28 8.96
N LEU A 429 17.62 14.60 10.25
CA LEU A 429 16.44 15.23 10.84
C LEU A 429 16.39 16.72 10.50
N ALA A 430 15.19 17.31 10.56
CA ALA A 430 14.99 18.73 10.24
C ALA A 430 15.77 19.68 11.16
N ASN A 431 16.09 19.25 12.38
CA ASN A 431 16.92 19.98 13.35
C ASN A 431 18.43 19.88 13.10
N GLY A 432 18.86 19.21 12.02
CA GLY A 432 20.28 19.03 11.68
C GLY A 432 20.98 17.88 12.40
N LYS A 433 20.26 17.07 13.19
CA LYS A 433 20.84 15.85 13.78
C LYS A 433 20.84 14.71 12.77
N LYS A 434 22.00 14.05 12.65
CA LYS A 434 22.13 12.78 11.92
C LYS A 434 22.01 11.61 12.87
N VAL A 435 21.19 10.64 12.50
CA VAL A 435 20.96 9.46 13.33
C VAL A 435 20.85 8.24 12.42
N LYS A 436 21.44 7.12 12.83
CA LYS A 436 21.19 5.85 12.15
C LYS A 436 19.73 5.45 12.37
N ILE A 437 19.05 5.07 11.30
CA ILE A 437 17.64 4.70 11.36
C ILE A 437 17.42 3.51 12.29
N GLY A 438 18.32 2.51 12.28
CA GLY A 438 18.26 1.35 13.17
C GLY A 438 18.31 1.75 14.64
N GLU A 439 19.38 2.44 15.05
CA GLU A 439 19.56 2.90 16.44
C GLU A 439 18.48 3.88 16.89
N LEU A 440 18.02 4.77 15.99
CA LEU A 440 16.96 5.73 16.28
C LEU A 440 15.64 5.00 16.51
N VAL A 441 15.25 4.14 15.58
CA VAL A 441 13.98 3.40 15.66
C VAL A 441 14.04 2.47 16.86
N ASP A 442 15.12 1.73 17.08
CA ASP A 442 15.25 0.85 18.24
C ASP A 442 15.18 1.63 19.56
N ARG A 443 15.87 2.78 19.67
CA ARG A 443 15.79 3.64 20.86
C ARG A 443 14.39 4.23 21.04
N LEU A 444 13.78 4.76 19.99
CA LEU A 444 12.41 5.27 20.04
C LEU A 444 11.42 4.17 20.42
N MET A 445 11.65 2.95 19.94
CA MET A 445 10.87 1.78 20.28
C MET A 445 11.07 1.39 21.75
N GLU A 446 12.28 1.54 22.30
CA GLU A 446 12.56 1.30 23.71
C GLU A 446 11.95 2.36 24.63
N VAL A 447 12.16 3.64 24.33
CA VAL A 447 11.64 4.78 25.10
C VAL A 447 10.11 4.80 25.08
N HIS A 448 9.54 4.51 23.92
CA HIS A 448 8.09 4.47 23.72
C HIS A 448 7.55 3.05 23.69
N ARG A 449 8.13 2.09 24.45
CA ARG A 449 7.66 0.69 24.52
C ARG A 449 6.15 0.54 24.72
N ASN A 450 5.53 1.49 25.42
CA ASN A 450 4.08 1.51 25.68
C ASN A 450 3.23 1.98 24.48
N ARG A 451 3.85 2.64 23.49
CA ARG A 451 3.23 3.10 22.22
C ARG A 451 3.70 2.29 21.01
N VAL A 452 4.77 1.50 21.15
CA VAL A 452 5.22 0.56 20.11
C VAL A 452 4.19 -0.52 19.94
N VAL A 453 3.86 -0.78 18.68
CA VAL A 453 2.97 -1.86 18.36
C VAL A 453 3.67 -2.92 17.53
N LYS A 454 3.56 -4.16 17.99
CA LYS A 454 4.24 -5.34 17.46
C LYS A 454 3.27 -6.18 16.61
N GLY A 455 3.61 -6.39 15.34
CA GLY A 455 2.98 -7.35 14.43
C GLY A 455 3.80 -8.65 14.29
N LYS A 456 3.36 -9.58 13.43
CA LYS A 456 4.01 -10.90 13.25
C LYS A 456 5.47 -10.82 12.77
N GLU A 457 5.77 -9.86 11.89
CA GLU A 457 7.09 -9.70 11.25
C GLU A 457 7.54 -8.22 11.21
N THR A 458 6.84 -7.35 11.95
CA THR A 458 7.00 -5.89 11.86
C THR A 458 6.74 -5.22 13.20
N GLU A 459 7.51 -4.20 13.57
CA GLU A 459 7.21 -3.34 14.73
C GLU A 459 7.13 -1.88 14.29
N ILE A 460 6.14 -1.14 14.81
CA ILE A 460 5.82 0.22 14.35
C ILE A 460 5.58 1.14 15.53
N LEU A 461 6.15 2.33 15.49
CA LEU A 461 5.90 3.43 16.41
C LEU A 461 5.17 4.58 15.68
N PRO A 462 3.88 4.79 15.95
CA PRO A 462 3.12 5.92 15.41
C PRO A 462 3.46 7.22 16.14
N ASP A 463 3.54 8.32 15.37
CA ASP A 463 3.96 9.66 15.78
C ASP A 463 5.23 9.64 16.67
N PRO A 464 6.39 9.31 16.08
CA PRO A 464 7.69 9.33 16.75
C PRO A 464 8.09 10.70 17.30
N GLY A 465 7.39 11.79 16.93
CA GLY A 465 7.77 13.16 17.30
C GLY A 465 9.05 13.65 16.64
N ILE A 466 9.47 13.02 15.53
CA ILE A 466 10.62 13.46 14.73
C ILE A 466 10.14 14.28 13.53
N GLU A 467 10.91 15.31 13.19
CA GLU A 467 10.73 16.08 11.95
C GLU A 467 11.84 15.74 10.98
N VAL A 468 11.49 15.55 9.71
CA VAL A 468 12.43 15.28 8.62
C VAL A 468 12.23 16.32 7.51
N VAL A 469 13.21 16.42 6.62
CA VAL A 469 13.14 17.30 5.46
C VAL A 469 12.44 16.52 4.34
N GLY A 470 11.16 16.80 4.10
CA GLY A 470 10.42 16.31 2.94
C GLY A 470 10.81 17.01 1.64
N TYR A 471 10.40 16.47 0.49
CA TYR A 471 10.65 17.08 -0.82
C TYR A 471 9.38 17.17 -1.67
N ASN A 472 9.06 18.37 -2.15
CA ASN A 472 7.92 18.60 -3.04
C ASN A 472 8.39 18.61 -4.50
N LEU A 473 7.93 17.63 -5.30
CA LEU A 473 8.24 17.51 -6.73
C LEU A 473 7.58 18.57 -7.62
N LYS A 474 6.51 19.26 -7.17
CA LYS A 474 5.85 20.31 -7.96
C LYS A 474 6.68 21.58 -8.02
N ASP A 475 7.20 22.00 -6.87
CA ASP A 475 7.97 23.25 -6.73
C ASP A 475 9.47 23.01 -6.65
N PHE A 476 9.92 21.75 -6.69
CA PHE A 476 11.31 21.31 -6.46
C PHE A 476 11.93 21.95 -5.20
N LYS A 477 11.15 22.00 -4.11
CA LYS A 477 11.56 22.63 -2.83
C LYS A 477 11.54 21.64 -1.67
N PRO A 478 12.57 21.66 -0.80
CA PRO A 478 12.54 20.92 0.45
C PRO A 478 11.59 21.60 1.45
N VAL A 479 10.77 20.81 2.14
CA VAL A 479 9.76 21.26 3.10
C VAL A 479 9.97 20.51 4.41
N ARG A 480 9.80 21.16 5.56
CA ARG A 480 9.87 20.46 6.85
C ARG A 480 8.56 19.73 7.12
N ILE A 481 8.64 18.44 7.42
CA ILE A 481 7.48 17.57 7.61
C ILE A 481 7.70 16.74 8.88
N ARG A 482 6.67 16.60 9.69
CA ARG A 482 6.69 15.70 10.84
C ARG A 482 6.50 14.26 10.37
N ALA A 483 7.32 13.34 10.84
CA ALA A 483 7.16 11.93 10.52
C ALA A 483 5.92 11.36 11.22
N ASP A 484 5.06 10.71 10.45
CA ASP A 484 3.82 10.13 10.91
C ASP A 484 4.05 8.80 11.66
N ARG A 485 5.06 8.02 11.24
CA ARG A 485 5.43 6.75 11.87
C ARG A 485 6.85 6.31 11.50
N VAL A 486 7.41 5.43 12.32
CA VAL A 486 8.62 4.64 12.01
C VAL A 486 8.35 3.15 12.21
N SER A 487 8.92 2.30 11.35
CA SER A 487 8.75 0.85 11.42
C SER A 487 10.06 0.08 11.25
N ARG A 488 10.07 -1.18 11.70
CA ARG A 488 11.10 -2.19 11.40
C ARG A 488 10.46 -3.51 10.93
N HIS A 489 11.00 -4.14 9.89
CA HIS A 489 10.53 -5.36 9.23
C HIS A 489 11.67 -6.39 9.13
N LEU A 490 11.37 -7.67 8.99
CA LEU A 490 12.41 -8.70 8.86
C LEU A 490 13.22 -8.51 7.56
N ALA A 491 14.54 -8.57 7.65
CA ALA A 491 15.41 -8.19 6.53
C ALA A 491 15.56 -9.26 5.43
N PRO A 492 15.67 -8.86 4.15
CA PRO A 492 16.00 -9.77 3.06
C PRO A 492 17.48 -10.17 3.08
N ARG A 493 17.84 -11.25 2.37
CA ARG A 493 19.22 -11.78 2.32
C ARG A 493 20.18 -10.92 1.49
N GLU A 494 19.67 -10.07 0.60
CA GLU A 494 20.48 -9.25 -0.33
C GLU A 494 19.99 -7.79 -0.35
N VAL A 495 20.93 -6.86 -0.44
CA VAL A 495 20.73 -5.41 -0.56
C VAL A 495 21.52 -4.86 -1.76
N VAL A 496 21.05 -3.77 -2.35
CA VAL A 496 21.70 -3.05 -3.45
C VAL A 496 22.42 -1.83 -2.91
N GLU A 497 23.71 -1.71 -3.19
CA GLU A 497 24.55 -0.54 -2.90
C GLU A 497 24.74 0.29 -4.17
N ILE A 498 24.37 1.57 -4.11
CA ILE A 498 24.46 2.53 -5.22
C ILE A 498 25.43 3.64 -4.83
N GLU A 499 26.48 3.85 -5.63
CA GLU A 499 27.46 4.93 -5.48
C GLU A 499 27.15 6.07 -6.45
N PHE A 500 27.12 7.31 -5.96
CA PHE A 500 26.82 8.52 -6.74
C PHE A 500 28.05 9.39 -6.98
N SER A 501 27.96 10.31 -7.94
CA SER A 501 29.06 11.18 -8.37
C SER A 501 29.63 12.10 -7.28
N ASN A 502 28.88 12.38 -6.22
CA ASN A 502 29.34 13.12 -5.05
C ASN A 502 30.21 12.28 -4.08
N GLY A 503 30.43 10.99 -4.38
CA GLY A 503 31.18 10.04 -3.57
C GLY A 503 30.38 9.40 -2.43
N ARG A 504 29.05 9.61 -2.39
CA ARG A 504 28.16 9.00 -1.41
C ARG A 504 27.61 7.66 -1.91
N THR A 505 27.34 6.77 -0.97
CA THR A 505 26.81 5.44 -1.23
C THR A 505 25.51 5.24 -0.46
N VAL A 506 24.47 4.75 -1.11
CA VAL A 506 23.20 4.37 -0.47
C VAL A 506 23.03 2.86 -0.59
N ARG A 507 22.64 2.21 0.51
CA ARG A 507 22.30 0.79 0.52
C ARG A 507 20.81 0.62 0.81
N VAL A 508 20.10 -0.06 -0.08
CA VAL A 508 18.64 -0.21 -0.05
C VAL A 508 18.25 -1.62 -0.46
N THR A 509 17.01 -2.01 -0.20
CA THR A 509 16.47 -3.27 -0.71
C THR A 509 16.36 -3.22 -2.25
N PRO A 510 16.45 -4.36 -2.97
CA PRO A 510 16.42 -4.37 -4.44
C PRO A 510 15.21 -3.67 -5.06
N GLU A 511 14.06 -3.74 -4.38
CA GLU A 511 12.79 -3.19 -4.85
C GLU A 511 12.68 -1.67 -4.65
N HIS A 512 13.56 -1.08 -3.82
CA HIS A 512 13.44 0.29 -3.35
C HIS A 512 13.45 1.33 -4.49
N PRO A 513 12.47 2.24 -4.60
CA PRO A 513 12.42 3.28 -5.63
C PRO A 513 13.51 4.32 -5.45
N VAL A 514 14.26 4.53 -6.53
CA VAL A 514 15.23 5.60 -6.69
C VAL A 514 14.67 6.61 -7.70
N MET A 515 14.66 7.88 -7.31
CA MET A 515 14.19 8.99 -8.16
C MET A 515 15.25 9.30 -9.22
N LEU A 516 14.99 8.93 -10.47
CA LEU A 516 15.88 9.17 -11.60
C LEU A 516 15.27 10.15 -12.60
N TRP A 517 16.09 10.93 -13.29
CA TRP A 517 15.66 11.76 -14.40
C TRP A 517 15.72 10.97 -15.70
N ARG A 518 14.56 10.75 -16.35
CA ARG A 518 14.45 10.11 -17.67
C ARG A 518 13.34 10.80 -18.47
N ASN A 519 13.57 11.01 -19.77
CA ASN A 519 12.58 11.54 -20.73
C ASN A 519 11.95 12.89 -20.31
N GLY A 520 12.76 13.85 -19.85
CA GLY A 520 12.27 15.19 -19.51
C GLY A 520 11.51 15.31 -18.18
N GLY A 521 11.56 14.30 -17.30
CA GLY A 521 10.97 14.35 -15.96
C GLY A 521 11.63 13.41 -14.94
N VAL A 522 11.20 13.51 -13.67
CA VAL A 522 11.62 12.60 -12.59
C VAL A 522 10.72 11.36 -12.61
N VAL A 523 11.31 10.18 -12.63
CA VAL A 523 10.65 8.87 -12.64
C VAL A 523 11.18 8.00 -11.51
N GLU A 524 10.32 7.12 -10.99
CA GLU A 524 10.68 6.15 -9.97
C GLU A 524 11.22 4.87 -10.63
N VAL A 525 12.41 4.42 -10.22
CA VAL A 525 13.04 3.20 -10.75
C VAL A 525 13.54 2.36 -9.60
N GLN A 526 13.24 1.06 -9.59
CA GLN A 526 13.70 0.15 -8.55
C GLN A 526 15.22 0.09 -8.49
N ALA A 527 15.78 -0.05 -7.29
CA ALA A 527 17.23 -0.10 -7.06
C ALA A 527 17.92 -1.21 -7.88
N SER A 528 17.25 -2.34 -8.10
CA SER A 528 17.72 -3.44 -8.98
C SER A 528 17.89 -3.04 -10.44
N ASP A 529 17.11 -2.07 -10.91
CA ASP A 529 17.05 -1.62 -12.31
C ASP A 529 17.86 -0.34 -12.57
N VAL A 530 18.45 0.24 -11.52
CA VAL A 530 19.35 1.39 -11.63
C VAL A 530 20.65 0.99 -12.33
N ARG A 531 21.09 1.81 -13.29
CA ARG A 531 22.31 1.55 -14.06
C ARG A 531 23.34 2.65 -13.83
N ALA A 532 24.62 2.29 -13.93
CA ALA A 532 25.69 3.29 -13.96
C ALA A 532 25.50 4.23 -15.16
N GLY A 533 25.53 5.54 -14.90
CA GLY A 533 25.24 6.61 -15.86
C GLY A 533 23.88 7.27 -15.71
N ASP A 534 22.94 6.68 -14.95
CA ASP A 534 21.65 7.31 -14.66
C ASP A 534 21.81 8.60 -13.83
N LEU A 535 20.88 9.56 -13.99
CA LEU A 535 20.86 10.82 -13.25
C LEU A 535 19.86 10.73 -12.10
N ALA A 536 20.31 10.66 -10.86
CA ALA A 536 19.47 10.64 -9.66
C ALA A 536 19.15 12.06 -9.17
N LEU A 537 17.92 12.25 -8.67
CA LEU A 537 17.47 13.52 -8.11
C LEU A 537 18.11 13.77 -6.74
N ALA A 538 18.66 14.97 -6.59
CA ALA A 538 19.38 15.46 -5.42
C ALA A 538 18.94 16.89 -5.07
N VAL A 539 19.39 17.38 -3.91
CA VAL A 539 19.09 18.74 -3.44
C VAL A 539 20.27 19.69 -3.57
N ARG A 540 19.98 20.98 -3.80
CA ARG A 540 20.97 22.07 -3.81
C ARG A 540 21.39 22.50 -2.41
N SER A 541 20.43 22.60 -1.50
CA SER A 541 20.68 23.03 -0.13
C SER A 541 19.63 22.50 0.84
N TYR A 542 20.04 22.31 2.09
CA TYR A 542 19.12 21.93 3.16
C TYR A 542 18.54 23.18 3.85
N PRO A 543 17.22 23.23 4.14
CA PRO A 543 16.59 24.32 4.88
C PRO A 543 16.73 24.11 6.40
N ILE A 544 17.97 24.01 6.90
CA ILE A 544 18.27 23.71 8.31
C ILE A 544 19.01 24.91 8.92
N ASN A 545 18.37 25.65 9.84
CA ASN A 545 18.89 26.85 10.50
C ASN A 545 18.26 27.07 11.89
N ASP A 546 18.20 26.05 12.73
CA ASP A 546 17.41 26.09 13.97
C ASP A 546 18.23 26.44 15.22
N GLU A 547 19.51 26.10 15.23
CA GLU A 547 20.35 26.24 16.43
C GLU A 547 21.04 27.60 16.45
N ASP A 548 20.95 28.29 17.59
CA ASP A 548 21.66 29.54 17.84
C ASP A 548 23.01 29.23 18.50
N VAL A 549 24.00 28.93 17.66
CA VAL A 549 25.38 28.70 18.09
C VAL A 549 26.14 30.01 17.98
N ASP A 550 26.84 30.39 19.04
CA ASP A 550 27.74 31.55 19.04
C ASP A 550 28.77 31.40 17.89
N PRO A 551 28.82 32.34 16.93
CA PRO A 551 29.78 32.30 15.84
C PRO A 551 31.24 32.20 16.30
N ARG A 552 31.58 32.78 17.46
CA ARG A 552 32.94 32.69 18.06
C ARG A 552 33.27 31.26 18.46
N LEU A 553 32.32 30.58 19.11
CA LEU A 553 32.47 29.19 19.52
C LEU A 553 32.52 28.25 18.30
N ALA A 554 31.72 28.51 17.26
CA ALA A 554 31.78 27.78 16.01
C ALA A 554 33.13 27.96 15.30
N ARG A 555 33.67 29.18 15.28
CA ARG A 555 35.02 29.47 14.76
C ARG A 555 36.09 28.73 15.56
N PHE A 556 35.99 28.72 16.89
CA PHE A 556 36.92 28.00 17.77
C PHE A 556 36.92 26.50 17.49
N MET A 557 35.74 25.90 17.33
CA MET A 557 35.60 24.50 16.94
C MET A 557 36.21 24.20 15.56
N GLY A 558 36.13 25.13 14.61
CA GLY A 558 36.76 25.01 13.30
C GLY A 558 38.29 24.89 13.38
N PHE A 559 38.94 25.58 14.33
CA PHE A 559 40.36 25.42 14.60
C PHE A 559 40.68 24.14 15.37
N LEU A 560 39.81 23.75 16.32
CA LEU A 560 40.06 22.63 17.22
C LEU A 560 39.89 21.27 16.56
N LEU A 561 38.87 21.05 15.73
CA LEU A 561 38.60 19.71 15.16
C LEU A 561 39.75 19.13 14.31
N PRO A 562 40.44 19.90 13.46
CA PRO A 562 41.48 19.31 12.61
C PRO A 562 42.80 18.93 13.29
N GLY A 563 43.05 19.32 14.54
CA GLY A 563 44.36 19.07 15.18
C GLY A 563 44.43 19.34 16.68
N GLY A 564 43.30 19.68 17.30
CA GLY A 564 43.19 19.94 18.72
C GLY A 564 42.95 18.68 19.55
N ARG A 565 43.31 18.75 20.83
CA ARG A 565 43.13 17.69 21.82
C ARG A 565 42.43 18.26 23.04
N ILE A 566 41.53 17.49 23.61
CA ILE A 566 40.81 17.84 24.84
C ILE A 566 41.05 16.72 25.84
N TYR A 567 41.65 17.03 26.99
CA TYR A 567 41.97 16.04 28.01
C TYR A 567 42.02 16.66 29.41
N ARG A 568 41.98 15.81 30.45
CA ARG A 568 42.31 16.23 31.81
C ARG A 568 43.75 15.86 32.10
N ASP A 569 44.54 16.81 32.58
CA ASP A 569 45.94 16.58 32.94
C ASP A 569 46.06 15.81 34.27
N GLU A 570 47.26 15.34 34.61
CA GLU A 570 47.55 14.57 35.84
C GLU A 570 47.16 15.33 37.13
N ASN A 571 47.13 16.66 37.07
CA ASN A 571 46.70 17.55 38.17
C ASN A 571 45.17 17.78 38.23
N GLY A 572 44.38 17.11 37.39
CA GLY A 572 42.92 17.27 37.32
C GLY A 572 42.44 18.53 36.58
N ALA A 573 43.37 19.29 35.97
CA ALA A 573 43.05 20.49 35.19
C ALA A 573 42.42 20.13 33.84
N ASN A 574 41.40 20.87 33.43
CA ASN A 574 40.72 20.73 32.14
C ASN A 574 41.52 21.45 31.04
N VAL A 575 42.17 20.70 30.16
CA VAL A 575 43.12 21.22 29.16
C VAL A 575 42.57 21.05 27.74
N ILE A 576 42.68 22.12 26.95
CA ILE A 576 42.45 22.15 25.51
C ILE A 576 43.78 22.52 24.84
N GLU A 577 44.32 21.63 24.02
CA GLU A 577 45.58 21.82 23.31
C GLU A 577 45.31 22.00 21.81
N PHE A 578 45.90 23.03 21.20
CA PHE A 578 45.90 23.23 19.75
C PHE A 578 47.32 23.47 19.26
N ALA A 579 47.75 22.72 18.24
CA ALA A 579 49.07 22.85 17.66
C ALA A 579 48.99 23.31 16.21
N THR A 580 49.77 24.33 15.85
CA THR A 580 49.89 24.81 14.47
C THR A 580 51.32 25.22 14.14
N GLU A 581 51.75 24.90 12.93
CA GLU A 581 53.04 25.35 12.38
C GLU A 581 52.92 26.71 11.68
N ASP A 582 51.70 27.14 11.34
CA ASP A 582 51.44 28.39 10.62
C ASP A 582 51.29 29.57 11.60
N GLU A 583 52.19 30.56 11.52
CA GLU A 583 52.22 31.71 12.42
C GLU A 583 51.00 32.64 12.27
N ASP A 584 50.36 32.70 11.10
CA ASP A 584 49.16 33.51 10.91
C ASP A 584 47.91 32.85 11.52
N THR A 585 47.77 31.53 11.35
CA THR A 585 46.76 30.74 12.07
C THR A 585 46.94 30.87 13.59
N ALA A 586 48.18 30.84 14.08
CA ALA A 586 48.50 31.04 15.50
C ALA A 586 48.06 32.42 16.01
N ARG A 587 48.31 33.49 15.25
CA ARG A 587 47.92 34.87 15.61
C ARG A 587 46.41 35.03 15.70
N GLU A 588 45.66 34.50 14.73
CA GLU A 588 44.20 34.56 14.74
C GLU A 588 43.58 33.70 15.83
N PHE A 589 44.11 32.51 16.07
CA PHE A 589 43.67 31.66 17.17
C PHE A 589 43.88 32.35 18.52
N ARG A 590 45.04 32.99 18.73
CA ARG A 590 45.31 33.80 19.94
C ARG A 590 44.28 34.92 20.10
N ALA A 591 44.05 35.72 19.07
CA ALA A 591 43.08 36.81 19.11
C ALA A 591 41.66 36.32 19.43
N LEU A 592 41.26 35.16 18.87
CA LEU A 592 39.97 34.55 19.16
C LEU A 592 39.87 34.09 20.62
N VAL A 593 40.93 33.50 21.17
CA VAL A 593 40.93 33.02 22.57
C VAL A 593 41.01 34.20 23.54
N GLU A 594 41.73 35.26 23.22
CA GLU A 594 41.72 36.52 23.99
C GLU A 594 40.33 37.17 23.99
N GLU A 595 39.66 37.23 22.83
CA GLU A 595 38.28 37.73 22.70
C GLU A 595 37.26 36.88 23.49
N MET A 596 37.46 35.55 23.55
CA MET A 596 36.63 34.65 24.36
C MET A 596 37.03 34.63 25.85
N GLY A 597 38.24 35.08 26.18
CA GLY A 597 38.81 35.05 27.53
C GLY A 597 37.96 35.80 28.55
N GLU A 598 37.30 36.88 28.13
CA GLU A 598 36.39 37.68 28.96
C GLU A 598 35.12 36.92 29.40
N SER A 599 34.78 35.80 28.74
CA SER A 599 33.53 35.07 28.95
C SER A 599 33.70 33.70 29.62
N TYR A 600 34.93 33.14 29.70
CA TYR A 600 35.14 31.73 30.08
C TYR A 600 36.34 31.46 31.00
N ASP A 601 36.93 32.48 31.64
CA ASP A 601 38.06 32.34 32.57
C ASP A 601 39.19 31.47 32.00
N ILE A 602 39.85 31.97 30.95
CA ILE A 602 40.80 31.21 30.14
C ILE A 602 42.25 31.52 30.55
N GLU A 603 43.02 30.51 30.96
CA GLU A 603 44.46 30.60 31.11
C GLU A 603 45.15 30.00 29.88
N ILE A 604 45.96 30.79 29.17
CA ILE A 604 46.67 30.36 27.96
C ILE A 604 48.17 30.26 28.26
N SER A 605 48.77 29.13 27.90
CA SER A 605 50.22 28.93 27.88
C SER A 605 50.68 28.53 26.48
N GLU A 606 51.82 29.07 26.05
CA GLU A 606 52.36 28.83 24.71
C GLU A 606 53.73 28.18 24.78
N GLU A 607 53.89 27.02 24.13
CA GLU A 607 55.15 26.31 24.02
C GLU A 607 55.55 26.14 22.55
N ARG A 608 56.78 26.51 22.19
CA ARG A 608 57.34 26.26 20.84
C ARG A 608 58.17 24.97 20.86
N LYS A 609 57.68 23.89 20.23
CA LYS A 609 58.40 22.60 20.13
C LYS A 609 58.95 22.37 18.72
N ARG A 610 60.21 21.92 18.63
CA ARG A 610 60.87 21.56 17.34
C ARG A 610 60.06 20.46 16.63
N GLY A 611 59.56 20.75 15.43
CA GLY A 611 58.82 19.81 14.57
C GLY A 611 57.31 19.66 14.85
N ARG A 612 56.73 20.45 15.78
CA ARG A 612 55.26 20.50 16.02
C ARG A 612 54.66 21.91 16.03
N GLY A 613 55.46 22.94 15.72
CA GLY A 613 55.00 24.32 15.67
C GLY A 613 54.78 24.97 17.05
N LEU A 614 53.95 26.01 17.09
CA LEU A 614 53.44 26.62 18.32
C LEU A 614 52.30 25.77 18.88
N ILE A 615 52.40 25.43 20.17
CA ILE A 615 51.38 24.70 20.91
C ILE A 615 50.73 25.67 21.88
N PHE A 616 49.42 25.88 21.69
CA PHE A 616 48.57 26.61 22.60
C PHE A 616 47.95 25.63 23.58
N ARG A 617 48.27 25.77 24.86
CA ARG A 617 47.68 25.01 25.96
C ARG A 617 46.75 25.94 26.72
N ILE A 618 45.46 25.67 26.61
CA ILE A 618 44.38 26.43 27.23
C ILE A 618 43.84 25.65 28.43
N VAL A 619 43.82 26.27 29.60
CA VAL A 619 43.20 25.73 30.81
C VAL A 619 41.97 26.57 31.12
N SER A 620 40.79 25.95 31.06
CA SER A 620 39.53 26.59 31.41
C SER A 620 38.50 25.55 31.80
N GLY A 621 37.93 25.69 33.00
CA GLY A 621 36.82 24.86 33.45
C GLY A 621 35.53 25.14 32.66
N GLY A 622 35.22 26.42 32.44
CA GLY A 622 34.00 26.86 31.78
C GLY A 622 33.94 26.47 30.30
N LEU A 623 35.01 26.75 29.54
CA LEU A 623 35.09 26.42 28.11
C LEU A 623 35.14 24.90 27.88
N TYR A 624 35.90 24.17 28.70
CA TYR A 624 35.96 22.71 28.62
C TYR A 624 34.60 22.07 28.89
N ASN A 625 33.91 22.49 29.95
CA ASN A 625 32.58 21.97 30.28
C ASN A 625 31.56 22.34 29.20
N ARG A 626 31.62 23.56 28.64
CA ARG A 626 30.73 23.96 27.55
C ARG A 626 30.98 23.14 26.27
N ILE A 627 32.23 22.89 25.88
CA ILE A 627 32.53 22.07 24.69
C ILE A 627 32.15 20.61 24.91
N THR A 628 32.50 20.04 26.06
CA THR A 628 32.16 18.65 26.38
C THR A 628 30.66 18.43 26.58
N TRP A 629 29.91 19.48 26.96
CA TRP A 629 28.44 19.45 27.04
C TRP A 629 27.77 19.67 25.68
N GLU A 630 28.18 20.70 24.94
CA GLU A 630 27.50 21.11 23.71
C GLU A 630 27.94 20.33 22.46
N PHE A 631 29.16 19.78 22.45
CA PHE A 631 29.76 19.09 21.30
C PHE A 631 30.33 17.72 21.71
N HIS A 632 29.66 17.01 22.62
CA HIS A 632 30.06 15.68 23.08
C HIS A 632 30.15 14.64 21.94
N ASP A 633 29.41 14.88 20.86
CA ASP A 633 29.26 14.05 19.66
C ASP A 633 30.48 14.12 18.73
N ALA A 634 31.28 15.18 18.82
CA ALA A 634 32.50 15.30 18.04
C ALA A 634 33.66 14.46 18.62
N PHE A 635 33.61 14.05 19.89
CA PHE A 635 34.73 13.43 20.60
C PHE A 635 34.33 12.06 21.21
N HIS A 636 34.50 10.96 20.46
CA HIS A 636 34.28 9.61 21.00
C HIS A 636 35.41 9.20 21.96
N GLY A 637 35.06 8.94 23.23
CA GLY A 637 36.00 8.60 24.29
C GLY A 637 36.30 7.10 24.38
N ASN A 638 37.53 6.71 24.05
CA ASN A 638 38.11 5.46 24.54
C ASN A 638 38.75 5.69 25.91
N GLY A 639 37.96 5.94 26.97
CA GLY A 639 38.33 5.81 28.39
C GLY A 639 39.58 6.52 28.96
N ASN A 640 40.45 7.08 28.13
CA ASN A 640 41.80 7.57 28.39
C ASN A 640 42.05 8.80 27.50
N GLY A 641 41.29 9.88 27.73
CA GLY A 641 41.69 11.26 27.40
C GLY A 641 42.12 11.64 25.97
N LEU A 642 42.06 10.77 24.96
CA LEU A 642 42.48 11.05 23.58
C LEU A 642 41.32 10.75 22.63
N ALA A 643 40.41 11.72 22.49
CA ALA A 643 39.38 11.67 21.46
C ALA A 643 39.86 12.45 20.23
N VAL A 644 40.25 11.74 19.17
CA VAL A 644 40.42 12.35 17.84
C VAL A 644 39.03 12.59 17.29
N PRO A 645 38.68 13.83 16.89
CA PRO A 645 37.35 14.10 16.41
C PRO A 645 37.08 13.43 15.05
N GLN A 646 36.06 12.59 15.00
CA GLN A 646 35.72 11.78 13.82
C GLN A 646 34.52 12.32 13.03
N ARG A 647 33.73 13.23 13.62
CA ARG A 647 32.52 13.81 13.04
C ARG A 647 32.46 15.32 13.25
N VAL A 648 31.71 16.03 12.43
CA VAL A 648 31.39 17.44 12.69
C VAL A 648 30.25 17.47 13.72
N PRO A 649 30.34 18.31 14.78
CA PRO A 649 29.27 18.37 15.76
C PRO A 649 27.92 18.70 15.13
N GLN A 650 26.89 17.94 15.49
CA GLN A 650 25.52 18.05 14.94
C GLN A 650 24.93 19.43 15.21
N LYS A 651 25.27 20.06 16.34
CA LYS A 651 24.88 21.46 16.63
C LYS A 651 25.40 22.46 15.58
N ILE A 652 26.60 22.24 15.03
CA ILE A 652 27.14 23.09 13.96
C ILE A 652 26.37 22.86 12.65
N LEU A 653 25.94 21.62 12.38
CA LEU A 653 25.08 21.31 11.23
C LEU A 653 23.68 21.95 11.35
N GLY A 654 23.14 22.02 12.57
CA GLY A 654 21.88 22.72 12.89
C GLY A 654 21.99 24.25 12.95
N ALA A 655 23.20 24.81 13.05
CA ALA A 655 23.43 26.22 13.35
C ALA A 655 22.97 27.19 12.24
N LYS A 656 22.74 28.45 12.60
CA LYS A 656 22.52 29.53 11.62
C LYS A 656 23.72 29.67 10.66
N ASN A 657 23.44 30.11 9.43
CA ASN A 657 24.45 30.30 8.38
C ASN A 657 25.67 31.14 8.80
N GLY A 658 25.53 32.12 9.71
CA GLY A 658 26.66 32.90 10.22
C GLY A 658 27.70 32.03 10.94
N ALA A 659 27.27 31.22 11.91
CA ALA A 659 28.14 30.31 12.66
C ALA A 659 28.75 29.21 11.77
N LYS A 660 27.97 28.68 10.81
CA LYS A 660 28.46 27.71 9.81
C LYS A 660 29.60 28.29 8.96
N LYS A 661 29.48 29.54 8.51
CA LYS A 661 30.52 30.22 7.72
C LYS A 661 31.80 30.40 8.52
N GLU A 662 31.70 30.86 9.76
CA GLU A 662 32.86 31.01 10.66
C GLU A 662 33.56 29.67 10.93
N PHE A 663 32.79 28.61 11.17
CA PHE A 663 33.33 27.25 11.33
C PHE A 663 34.11 26.79 10.09
N ILE A 664 33.51 26.91 8.89
CA ILE A 664 34.16 26.49 7.63
C ILE A 664 35.40 27.33 7.34
N SER A 665 35.37 28.63 7.62
CA SER A 665 36.52 29.53 7.45
C SER A 665 37.71 29.09 8.31
N ALA A 666 37.49 28.86 9.60
CA ALA A 666 38.52 28.37 10.52
C ALA A 666 39.01 26.97 10.15
N TYR A 667 38.11 26.05 9.78
CA TYR A 667 38.48 24.69 9.38
C TYR A 667 39.33 24.69 8.08
N TYR A 668 38.98 25.55 7.12
CA TYR A 668 39.74 25.71 5.88
C TYR A 668 41.15 26.27 6.12
N ARG A 669 41.32 27.14 7.12
CA ARG A 669 42.64 27.68 7.47
C ARG A 669 43.62 26.56 7.83
N VAL A 670 43.16 25.60 8.63
CA VAL A 670 44.00 24.49 9.14
C VAL A 670 44.18 23.37 8.12
N ARG A 671 43.09 22.91 7.46
CA ARG A 671 43.12 21.73 6.56
C ARG A 671 42.73 22.01 5.10
N GLY A 672 42.48 23.26 4.75
CA GLY A 672 42.19 23.67 3.38
C GLY A 672 43.41 23.49 2.50
N THR A 673 43.20 23.02 1.27
CA THR A 673 44.26 22.88 0.28
C THR A 673 43.77 23.38 -1.07
N VAL A 674 44.67 24.06 -1.79
CA VAL A 674 44.43 24.56 -3.15
C VAL A 674 45.54 24.04 -4.05
N SER A 675 45.17 23.14 -4.95
CA SER A 675 46.03 22.69 -6.05
C SER A 675 45.75 23.52 -7.31
N ALA A 676 46.48 23.24 -8.40
CA ALA A 676 46.24 23.92 -9.68
C ALA A 676 44.84 23.65 -10.27
N LEU A 677 44.18 22.55 -9.87
CA LEU A 677 42.93 22.06 -10.47
C LEU A 677 41.79 21.80 -9.47
N ARG A 678 42.06 21.75 -8.16
CA ARG A 678 41.06 21.48 -7.12
C ARG A 678 41.32 22.28 -5.85
N ALA A 679 40.26 22.78 -5.23
CA ALA A 679 40.26 23.37 -3.90
C ALA A 679 39.33 22.55 -2.99
N GLY A 680 39.69 22.40 -1.71
CA GLY A 680 38.90 21.59 -0.81
C GLY A 680 39.59 21.34 0.52
N PHE A 681 39.06 20.37 1.27
CA PHE A 681 39.47 20.06 2.63
C PHE A 681 40.08 18.67 2.69
N THR A 682 41.17 18.51 3.46
CA THR A 682 41.73 17.19 3.75
C THR A 682 41.25 16.73 5.11
N VAL A 683 40.54 15.60 5.15
CA VAL A 683 39.97 15.01 6.37
C VAL A 683 40.52 13.61 6.59
N GLU A 684 40.51 13.15 7.85
CA GLU A 684 41.12 11.88 8.24
C GLU A 684 40.10 10.72 8.26
N SER A 685 38.84 11.02 8.59
CA SER A 685 37.73 10.06 8.55
C SER A 685 36.79 10.32 7.36
N ARG A 686 36.14 9.25 6.89
CA ARG A 686 35.08 9.33 5.87
C ARG A 686 33.87 10.08 6.42
N GLU A 687 33.46 9.78 7.64
CA GLU A 687 32.30 10.37 8.32
C GLU A 687 32.47 11.89 8.47
N MET A 688 33.64 12.34 8.93
CA MET A 688 33.99 13.76 8.97
C MET A 688 33.85 14.44 7.60
N GLY A 689 34.25 13.72 6.54
CA GLY A 689 34.11 14.20 5.17
C GLY A 689 32.65 14.33 4.74
N GLU A 690 31.82 13.33 5.04
CA GLU A 690 30.39 13.33 4.73
C GLU A 690 29.64 14.41 5.52
N ASP A 691 29.96 14.60 6.79
CA ASP A 691 29.38 15.66 7.62
C ASP A 691 29.80 17.06 7.16
N LEU A 692 31.07 17.23 6.77
CA LEU A 692 31.56 18.48 6.17
C LEU A 692 30.84 18.77 4.84
N GLN A 693 30.59 17.74 4.01
CA GLN A 693 29.76 17.91 2.80
C GLN A 693 28.36 18.43 3.14
N ASP A 694 27.71 17.95 4.21
CA ASP A 694 26.37 18.43 4.60
C ASP A 694 26.37 19.87 5.14
N VAL A 695 27.41 20.28 5.88
CA VAL A 695 27.58 21.69 6.27
C VAL A 695 27.75 22.57 5.03
N LEU A 696 28.55 22.11 4.05
CA LEU A 696 28.72 22.81 2.77
C LEU A 696 27.41 22.88 1.98
N TYR A 697 26.61 21.80 1.95
CA TYR A 697 25.29 21.82 1.30
C TYR A 697 24.31 22.77 2.00
N CYS A 698 24.33 22.92 3.33
CA CYS A 698 23.55 23.95 4.02
C CYS A 698 23.91 25.37 3.55
N LEU A 699 25.18 25.59 3.20
CA LEU A 699 25.68 26.85 2.65
C LEU A 699 25.51 26.96 1.12
N GLY A 700 24.91 25.95 0.48
CA GLY A 700 24.75 25.90 -0.99
C GLY A 700 26.08 25.74 -1.74
N ILE A 701 27.07 25.12 -1.10
CA ILE A 701 28.38 24.78 -1.66
C ILE A 701 28.42 23.28 -1.92
N HIS A 702 28.67 22.90 -3.18
CA HIS A 702 28.74 21.51 -3.57
C HIS A 702 30.14 20.96 -3.47
N SER A 703 30.24 19.71 -3.03
CA SER A 703 31.54 19.05 -2.87
C SER A 703 31.45 17.55 -3.13
N GLN A 704 32.57 16.98 -3.57
CA GLN A 704 32.75 15.56 -3.83
C GLN A 704 33.76 15.00 -2.84
N LEU A 705 33.41 13.86 -2.23
CA LEU A 705 34.32 13.11 -1.38
C LEU A 705 35.17 12.17 -2.23
N THR A 706 36.49 12.21 -2.08
CA THR A 706 37.41 11.30 -2.77
C THR A 706 38.41 10.73 -1.80
N ARG A 707 38.63 9.41 -1.82
CA ARG A 707 39.68 8.77 -1.03
C ARG A 707 41.06 9.00 -1.66
N LYS A 708 42.02 9.50 -0.87
CA LYS A 708 43.44 9.67 -1.25
C LYS A 708 44.32 8.94 -0.22
N GLY A 709 44.63 7.68 -0.49
CA GLY A 709 45.38 6.81 0.43
C GLY A 709 44.58 6.54 1.72
N ASN A 710 45.17 6.90 2.88
CA ASN A 710 44.53 6.79 4.19
C ASN A 710 43.75 8.05 4.61
N LYS A 711 43.68 9.08 3.76
CA LYS A 711 42.92 10.32 4.02
C LYS A 711 41.82 10.50 3.00
N TYR A 712 40.82 11.30 3.32
CA TYR A 712 39.76 11.69 2.40
C TYR A 712 39.90 13.16 2.04
N PHE A 713 39.48 13.50 0.83
CA PHE A 713 39.54 14.84 0.29
C PHE A 713 38.15 15.28 -0.13
N VAL A 714 37.63 16.31 0.53
CA VAL A 714 36.36 16.96 0.19
C VAL A 714 36.66 18.06 -0.82
N ALA A 715 36.53 17.74 -2.10
CA ALA A 715 36.80 18.66 -3.20
C ALA A 715 35.56 19.52 -3.49
N VAL A 716 35.67 20.84 -3.39
CA VAL A 716 34.58 21.74 -3.78
C VAL A 716 34.46 21.75 -5.30
N GLN A 717 33.23 21.59 -5.80
CA GLN A 717 32.94 21.44 -7.23
C GLN A 717 32.04 22.55 -7.77
N GLY A 718 32.34 22.98 -9.00
CA GLY A 718 31.60 24.01 -9.72
C GLY A 718 32.10 25.42 -9.42
N ALA A 719 32.01 26.30 -10.41
CA ALA A 719 32.49 27.69 -10.31
C ALA A 719 31.76 28.49 -9.21
N GLU A 720 30.42 28.37 -9.14
CA GLU A 720 29.58 29.05 -8.13
C GLU A 720 29.96 28.63 -6.69
N SER A 721 30.15 27.32 -6.46
CA SER A 721 30.56 26.80 -5.15
C SER A 721 31.96 27.31 -4.74
N LEU A 722 32.87 27.45 -5.70
CA LEU A 722 34.23 27.97 -5.46
C LEU A 722 34.22 29.47 -5.17
N GLU A 723 33.33 30.23 -5.80
CA GLU A 723 33.13 31.66 -5.51
C GLU A 723 32.54 31.86 -4.12
N LYS A 724 31.50 31.09 -3.76
CA LYS A 724 30.95 31.08 -2.39
C LYS A 724 32.00 30.68 -1.35
N LEU A 725 32.82 29.66 -1.66
CA LEU A 725 33.92 29.28 -0.78
C LEU A 725 34.91 30.45 -0.63
N ALA A 726 35.35 31.06 -1.73
CA ALA A 726 36.26 32.21 -1.73
C ALA A 726 35.71 33.38 -0.91
N GLU A 727 34.39 33.58 -0.94
CA GLU A 727 33.70 34.59 -0.13
C GLU A 727 33.80 34.29 1.38
N ILE A 728 33.61 33.03 1.77
CA ILE A 728 33.71 32.59 3.16
C ILE A 728 35.15 32.69 3.67
N ILE A 729 36.13 32.36 2.82
CA ILE A 729 37.56 32.38 3.18
C ILE A 729 38.25 33.70 2.84
N LYS A 730 37.53 34.83 2.68
CA LYS A 730 38.09 36.13 2.28
C LYS A 730 39.35 36.54 3.04
N ASN A 731 39.43 36.19 4.33
CA ASN A 731 40.56 36.53 5.21
C ASN A 731 41.77 35.57 5.06
N ASP A 732 41.68 34.55 4.18
CA ASP A 732 42.75 33.60 3.92
C ASP A 732 43.66 34.00 2.76
N LYS A 733 44.97 33.78 2.89
CA LYS A 733 45.96 34.06 1.82
C LYS A 733 45.70 33.23 0.54
N ARG A 734 44.97 32.12 0.65
CA ARG A 734 44.62 31.20 -0.45
C ARG A 734 43.33 31.60 -1.16
N SER A 735 42.57 32.58 -0.64
CA SER A 735 41.31 33.06 -1.23
C SER A 735 41.47 33.56 -2.67
N GLU A 736 42.55 34.29 -2.97
CA GLU A 736 42.87 34.77 -4.32
C GLU A 736 43.13 33.60 -5.28
N ARG A 737 43.79 32.54 -4.80
CA ARG A 737 44.04 31.33 -5.60
C ARG A 737 42.76 30.53 -5.86
N VAL A 738 41.85 30.46 -4.88
CA VAL A 738 40.51 29.85 -5.08
C VAL A 738 39.69 30.69 -6.06
N SER A 739 39.74 32.02 -5.96
CA SER A 739 39.08 32.94 -6.89
C SER A 739 39.63 32.81 -8.31
N LEU A 740 40.95 32.66 -8.46
CA LEU A 740 41.59 32.39 -9.75
C LEU A 740 41.16 31.03 -10.31
N LEU A 741 41.03 30.01 -9.45
CA LEU A 741 40.57 28.68 -9.83
C LEU A 741 39.09 28.69 -10.23
N ALA A 742 38.25 29.47 -9.55
CA ALA A 742 36.86 29.71 -9.95
C ALA A 742 36.77 30.39 -11.32
N ARG A 743 37.59 31.43 -11.58
CA ARG A 743 37.69 32.08 -12.90
C ARG A 743 38.16 31.11 -13.99
N LYS A 744 39.12 30.23 -13.69
CA LYS A 744 39.59 29.18 -14.61
C LYS A 744 38.50 28.14 -14.89
N ALA A 745 37.78 27.69 -13.86
CA ALA A 745 36.67 26.74 -13.98
C ALA A 745 35.53 27.34 -14.83
N ARG A 746 35.18 28.61 -14.60
CA ARG A 746 34.19 29.37 -15.39
C ARG A 746 34.60 29.47 -16.86
N ARG A 747 35.88 29.75 -17.15
CA ARG A 747 36.42 29.76 -18.54
C ARG A 747 36.46 28.37 -19.19
N ALA A 748 36.66 27.31 -18.41
CA ALA A 748 36.68 25.93 -18.88
C ALA A 748 35.27 25.32 -19.08
N GLY A 749 34.22 26.00 -18.62
CA GLY A 749 32.84 25.47 -18.61
C GLY A 749 32.64 24.32 -17.62
N ASP A 750 33.49 24.20 -16.60
CA ASP A 750 33.48 23.10 -15.64
C ASP A 750 32.48 23.38 -14.49
N TYR A 751 31.18 23.41 -14.83
CA TYR A 751 30.11 23.72 -13.88
C TYR A 751 29.73 22.53 -12.98
N ARG A 752 30.01 21.28 -13.42
CA ARG A 752 29.78 19.99 -12.74
C ARG A 752 28.44 19.85 -11.99
N ASP A 753 27.43 20.53 -12.48
CA ASP A 753 26.03 20.20 -12.23
C ASP A 753 25.49 19.64 -13.55
N PRO A 754 25.36 18.30 -13.70
CA PRO A 754 24.90 17.73 -14.95
C PRO A 754 23.43 18.08 -15.15
N ILE A 755 23.17 19.14 -15.91
CA ILE A 755 21.83 19.46 -16.36
C ILE A 755 21.42 18.37 -17.36
N PRO A 756 20.24 17.76 -17.23
CA PRO A 756 19.82 16.72 -18.15
C PRO A 756 19.86 17.21 -19.60
N GLN A 757 20.41 16.39 -20.49
CA GLN A 757 20.58 16.77 -21.90
C GLN A 757 19.26 17.11 -22.59
N ASP A 758 18.16 16.49 -22.15
CA ASP A 758 16.82 16.80 -22.64
C ASP A 758 16.44 18.26 -22.38
N VAL A 759 16.74 18.79 -21.19
CA VAL A 759 16.45 20.18 -20.83
C VAL A 759 17.27 21.14 -21.71
N VAL A 760 18.55 20.82 -21.93
CA VAL A 760 19.43 21.64 -22.79
C VAL A 760 18.95 21.61 -24.25
N ARG A 761 18.49 20.44 -24.73
CA ARG A 761 17.91 20.29 -26.08
C ARG A 761 16.62 21.10 -26.21
N GLU A 762 15.71 20.99 -25.24
CA GLU A 762 14.44 21.73 -25.25
C GLU A 762 14.65 23.24 -25.27
N VAL A 763 15.53 23.78 -24.42
CA VAL A 763 15.85 25.22 -24.41
C VAL A 763 16.47 25.66 -25.73
N ARG A 764 17.34 24.82 -26.31
CA ARG A 764 17.95 25.11 -27.62
C ARG A 764 16.91 25.13 -28.74
N GLU A 765 15.97 24.19 -28.76
CA GLU A 765 14.88 24.16 -29.72
C GLU A 765 14.02 25.43 -29.62
N MET A 766 13.71 25.91 -28.40
CA MET A 766 12.99 27.16 -28.18
C MET A 766 13.74 28.37 -28.74
N VAL A 767 15.05 28.46 -28.47
CA VAL A 767 15.90 29.55 -29.01
C VAL A 767 15.97 29.48 -30.53
N GLU A 768 16.10 28.29 -31.13
CA GLU A 768 16.13 28.12 -32.60
C GLU A 768 14.81 28.51 -33.27
N VAL A 769 13.66 28.27 -32.60
CA VAL A 769 12.35 28.72 -33.09
C VAL A 769 12.27 30.25 -33.06
N ILE A 770 12.65 30.89 -31.96
CA ILE A 770 12.59 32.35 -31.84
C ILE A 770 13.60 33.04 -32.77
N GLU A 771 14.81 32.51 -32.95
CA GLU A 771 15.80 33.03 -33.91
C GLU A 771 15.28 33.02 -35.35
N LYS A 772 14.54 31.98 -35.75
CA LYS A 772 13.94 31.90 -37.10
C LYS A 772 12.85 32.95 -37.30
N ILE A 773 12.15 33.34 -36.25
CA ILE A 773 11.04 34.30 -36.30
C ILE A 773 11.57 35.75 -36.20
N SER A 774 12.56 36.01 -35.34
CA SER A 774 13.10 37.36 -35.12
C SER A 774 14.12 37.82 -36.16
N GLY A 775 14.75 36.90 -36.89
CA GLY A 775 15.80 37.23 -37.88
C GLY A 775 17.13 37.69 -37.27
N GLU A 776 17.27 37.70 -35.94
CA GLU A 776 18.49 38.07 -35.22
C GLU A 776 19.22 36.83 -34.69
N GLU A 777 20.50 36.68 -35.03
CA GLU A 777 21.35 35.63 -34.43
C GLU A 777 21.59 35.92 -32.95
N SER A 778 21.18 35.01 -32.06
CA SER A 778 21.53 35.14 -30.66
C SER A 778 23.04 34.89 -30.49
N ARG A 779 23.75 35.85 -29.89
CA ARG A 779 25.13 35.63 -29.43
C ARG A 779 25.23 34.49 -28.39
N ILE A 780 24.08 34.05 -27.85
CA ILE A 780 23.91 33.09 -26.76
C ILE A 780 23.95 31.63 -27.28
N LYS A 781 23.58 31.37 -28.54
CA LYS A 781 23.70 30.05 -29.21
C LYS A 781 25.11 29.46 -29.17
N SER A 782 26.12 30.33 -29.25
CA SER A 782 27.53 29.93 -29.17
C SER A 782 27.91 29.30 -27.82
N ARG A 783 27.20 29.65 -26.73
CA ARG A 783 27.44 29.14 -25.36
C ARG A 783 26.81 27.77 -25.12
N LEU A 784 25.72 27.44 -25.83
CA LEU A 784 25.05 26.13 -25.80
C LEU A 784 25.71 25.06 -26.68
N ARG A 785 26.70 25.41 -27.52
CA ARG A 785 27.31 24.51 -28.54
C ARG A 785 27.99 23.25 -27.97
N LYS A 786 28.33 23.20 -26.69
CA LYS A 786 28.82 21.97 -26.03
C LYS A 786 27.72 21.44 -25.11
N ALA A 787 26.97 20.45 -25.58
CA ALA A 787 25.88 19.78 -24.85
C ALA A 787 26.28 19.24 -23.45
N ALA A 788 27.58 19.18 -23.13
CA ALA A 788 28.11 18.69 -21.85
C ALA A 788 28.52 19.79 -20.85
N GLY A 789 28.21 21.08 -21.10
CA GLY A 789 28.73 22.17 -20.25
C GLY A 789 27.90 23.45 -20.16
N ALA A 790 26.59 23.40 -20.44
CA ALA A 790 25.70 24.55 -20.22
C ALA A 790 25.52 24.82 -18.72
N SER A 791 25.72 26.07 -18.28
CA SER A 791 25.45 26.46 -16.90
C SER A 791 23.96 26.81 -16.70
N ARG A 792 23.49 26.75 -15.44
CA ARG A 792 22.15 27.24 -15.10
C ARG A 792 21.98 28.71 -15.47
N GLU A 793 23.00 29.55 -15.26
CA GLU A 793 22.98 30.97 -15.65
C GLU A 793 22.82 31.15 -17.16
N ASP A 794 23.49 30.31 -17.97
CA ASP A 794 23.32 30.34 -19.42
C ASP A 794 21.91 29.92 -19.83
N ILE A 795 21.32 28.91 -19.16
CA ILE A 795 19.95 28.47 -19.42
C ILE A 795 18.93 29.52 -18.97
N THR A 796 19.08 30.10 -17.78
CA THR A 796 18.21 31.17 -17.29
C THR A 796 18.29 32.39 -18.20
N ALA A 797 19.49 32.81 -18.62
CA ALA A 797 19.63 33.90 -19.59
C ALA A 797 19.01 33.58 -20.96
N CYS A 798 19.03 32.31 -21.40
CA CYS A 798 18.29 31.89 -22.58
C CYS A 798 16.78 31.96 -22.35
N LEU A 799 16.28 31.48 -21.20
CA LEU A 799 14.86 31.50 -20.86
C LEU A 799 14.35 32.95 -20.73
N ASP A 800 15.12 33.85 -20.11
CA ASP A 800 14.79 35.27 -19.99
C ASP A 800 14.78 35.94 -21.38
N TRP A 801 15.76 35.62 -22.24
CA TRP A 801 15.79 36.11 -23.62
C TRP A 801 14.60 35.61 -24.45
N VAL A 802 14.21 34.34 -24.25
CA VAL A 802 13.03 33.70 -24.82
C VAL A 802 11.77 34.40 -24.28
N GLU A 803 11.69 34.67 -22.97
CA GLU A 803 10.54 35.31 -22.32
C GLU A 803 10.31 36.76 -22.76
N GLU A 804 11.37 37.56 -22.84
CA GLU A 804 11.31 38.93 -23.39
C GLU A 804 10.76 38.97 -24.82
N ARG A 805 10.86 37.84 -25.53
CA ARG A 805 10.47 37.69 -26.94
C ARG A 805 9.29 36.73 -27.12
N LEU A 806 8.66 36.29 -26.02
CA LEU A 806 7.42 35.51 -26.07
C LEU A 806 6.30 36.28 -26.79
N GLY A 807 6.32 37.62 -26.72
CA GLY A 807 5.37 38.46 -27.46
C GLY A 807 5.53 38.45 -28.99
N LEU A 808 6.55 37.77 -29.53
CA LEU A 808 6.70 37.52 -30.97
C LEU A 808 6.11 36.16 -31.39
N LEU A 809 5.67 35.34 -30.44
CA LEU A 809 5.05 34.03 -30.68
C LEU A 809 3.52 34.16 -30.60
N GLU A 810 2.84 33.68 -31.63
CA GLU A 810 1.38 33.76 -31.78
C GLU A 810 0.59 32.77 -30.89
N ASP A 811 1.25 31.79 -30.27
CA ASP A 811 0.72 30.96 -29.18
C ASP A 811 1.90 30.62 -28.26
N ASP A 812 1.80 31.11 -27.03
CA ASP A 812 2.84 31.10 -26.02
C ASP A 812 2.51 30.20 -24.82
N SER A 813 1.32 29.58 -24.82
CA SER A 813 0.81 28.75 -23.72
C SER A 813 1.72 27.53 -23.47
N HIS A 814 2.03 26.77 -24.52
CA HIS A 814 2.87 25.58 -24.47
C HIS A 814 4.35 25.92 -24.17
N VAL A 815 4.82 27.08 -24.65
CA VAL A 815 6.19 27.54 -24.40
C VAL A 815 6.30 28.06 -22.96
N ARG A 816 5.32 28.80 -22.45
CA ARG A 816 5.23 29.24 -21.04
C ARG A 816 5.13 28.06 -20.08
N GLU A 817 4.37 27.01 -20.41
CA GLU A 817 4.31 25.80 -19.58
C GLU A 817 5.66 25.08 -19.51
N LYS A 818 6.33 24.91 -20.66
CA LYS A 818 7.68 24.33 -20.71
C LYS A 818 8.72 25.21 -20.01
N ILE A 819 8.66 26.53 -20.18
CA ILE A 819 9.51 27.47 -19.46
C ILE A 819 9.25 27.35 -17.97
N GLY A 820 7.99 27.31 -17.52
CA GLY A 820 7.63 27.12 -16.11
C GLY A 820 8.19 25.82 -15.53
N ARG A 821 8.08 24.71 -16.25
CA ARG A 821 8.65 23.41 -15.85
C ARG A 821 10.18 23.45 -15.78
N ILE A 822 10.85 23.97 -16.80
CA ILE A 822 12.32 24.05 -16.86
C ILE A 822 12.81 25.04 -15.79
N ARG A 823 12.14 26.17 -15.63
CA ARG A 823 12.43 27.17 -14.60
C ARG A 823 12.27 26.58 -13.20
N GLY A 824 11.24 25.75 -12.96
CA GLY A 824 11.09 24.99 -11.71
C GLY A 824 12.30 24.10 -11.39
N VAL A 825 12.87 23.43 -12.38
CA VAL A 825 14.08 22.59 -12.19
C VAL A 825 15.36 23.42 -12.03
N ILE A 826 15.48 24.51 -12.78
CA ILE A 826 16.69 25.35 -12.84
C ILE A 826 16.77 26.31 -11.64
N GLU A 827 15.69 27.02 -11.33
CA GLU A 827 15.60 27.96 -10.20
C GLU A 827 15.26 27.26 -8.88
N GLY A 828 14.65 26.08 -8.94
CA GLY A 828 14.35 25.26 -7.76
C GLY A 828 15.59 24.68 -7.07
N ASN A 829 15.33 23.91 -6.01
CA ASN A 829 16.35 23.22 -5.23
C ASN A 829 16.78 21.87 -5.86
N ALA A 830 16.27 21.51 -7.03
CA ALA A 830 16.65 20.27 -7.72
C ALA A 830 18.12 20.31 -8.18
N ARG A 831 18.84 19.20 -8.02
CA ARG A 831 20.16 18.93 -8.59
C ARG A 831 20.20 17.49 -9.09
N PHE A 832 21.12 17.15 -9.99
CA PHE A 832 21.27 15.77 -10.46
C PHE A 832 22.65 15.20 -10.13
N LEU A 833 22.68 13.95 -9.69
CA LEU A 833 23.89 13.18 -9.42
C LEU A 833 23.95 11.98 -10.34
N THR A 834 25.11 11.73 -10.94
CA THR A 834 25.28 10.56 -11.81
C THR A 834 25.54 9.32 -10.96
N VAL A 835 24.87 8.22 -11.25
CA VAL A 835 25.15 6.91 -10.65
C VAL A 835 26.48 6.39 -11.20
N CYS A 836 27.46 6.18 -10.33
CA CYS A 836 28.80 5.72 -10.70
C CYS A 836 28.92 4.19 -10.66
N ARG A 837 28.32 3.54 -9.66
CA ARG A 837 28.44 2.09 -9.43
C ARG A 837 27.18 1.54 -8.76
N VAL A 838 26.79 0.31 -9.10
CA VAL A 838 25.68 -0.43 -8.49
C VAL A 838 26.14 -1.85 -8.19
N GLU A 839 26.01 -2.31 -6.94
CA GLU A 839 26.45 -3.65 -6.51
C GLU A 839 25.41 -4.33 -5.63
N LYS A 840 25.28 -5.66 -5.74
CA LYS A 840 24.46 -6.46 -4.82
C LYS A 840 25.35 -7.06 -3.72
N LYS A 841 24.94 -6.89 -2.46
CA LYS A 841 25.66 -7.40 -1.28
C LYS A 841 24.74 -8.24 -0.40
N ARG A 842 25.32 -9.22 0.30
CA ARG A 842 24.60 -10.04 1.27
C ARG A 842 24.39 -9.27 2.57
N TYR A 843 23.17 -9.31 3.10
CA TYR A 843 22.79 -8.59 4.31
C TYR A 843 22.89 -9.47 5.56
N GLY A 844 23.44 -8.93 6.65
CA GLY A 844 23.80 -9.68 7.85
C GLY A 844 22.89 -9.42 9.06
N GLU A 845 22.02 -8.41 9.01
CA GLU A 845 21.17 -8.00 10.13
C GLU A 845 19.77 -8.59 10.04
N LYS A 846 19.07 -8.66 11.18
CA LYS A 846 17.73 -9.24 11.28
C LYS A 846 16.62 -8.32 10.77
N TRP A 847 16.81 -7.00 10.82
CA TRP A 847 15.76 -6.02 10.57
C TRP A 847 16.15 -5.00 9.49
N VAL A 848 15.17 -4.61 8.68
CA VAL A 848 15.14 -3.43 7.80
C VAL A 848 14.16 -2.41 8.40
N TYR A 849 14.36 -1.13 8.17
CA TYR A 849 13.66 -0.03 8.84
C TYR A 849 12.94 0.85 7.82
N ASP A 850 11.93 1.62 8.23
CA ASP A 850 11.23 2.57 7.37
C ASP A 850 10.69 3.77 8.16
N VAL A 851 10.60 4.93 7.51
CA VAL A 851 10.07 6.18 8.07
C VAL A 851 9.02 6.72 7.11
N THR A 852 7.78 6.87 7.55
CA THR A 852 6.71 7.42 6.70
C THR A 852 6.49 8.92 6.97
N VAL A 853 6.47 9.72 5.90
CA VAL A 853 6.01 11.12 5.88
C VAL A 853 4.90 11.36 4.85
N GLU A 854 3.80 11.99 5.29
CA GLU A 854 2.73 12.52 4.44
C GLU A 854 2.83 14.06 4.30
N PRO A 855 2.37 14.69 3.20
CA PRO A 855 1.64 14.15 2.05
C PRO A 855 2.51 13.75 0.84
N HIS A 856 3.82 14.04 0.88
CA HIS A 856 4.68 13.93 -0.30
C HIS A 856 5.35 12.56 -0.45
N HIS A 857 5.37 11.72 0.59
CA HIS A 857 6.03 10.40 0.60
C HIS A 857 7.52 10.41 0.21
N LEU A 858 8.13 11.59 0.17
CA LEU A 858 9.52 11.82 -0.18
C LEU A 858 10.24 12.55 0.95
N PHE A 859 11.44 12.11 1.28
CA PHE A 859 12.33 12.81 2.20
C PHE A 859 13.74 12.93 1.63
N VAL A 860 14.47 13.91 2.15
CA VAL A 860 15.83 14.22 1.75
C VAL A 860 16.78 13.68 2.80
N SER A 861 17.69 12.80 2.37
CA SER A 861 18.81 12.34 3.19
C SER A 861 20.06 12.25 2.35
N HIS A 862 21.21 12.62 2.91
CA HIS A 862 22.50 12.55 2.21
C HIS A 862 22.53 13.30 0.86
N GLY A 863 21.73 14.36 0.72
CA GLY A 863 21.67 15.19 -0.46
C GLY A 863 20.84 14.56 -1.58
N LEU A 864 20.24 13.40 -1.34
CA LEU A 864 19.41 12.62 -2.25
C LEU A 864 17.94 12.70 -1.83
N VAL A 865 17.04 12.56 -2.80
CA VAL A 865 15.59 12.45 -2.57
C VAL A 865 15.20 10.97 -2.59
N LEU A 866 14.58 10.48 -1.51
CA LEU A 866 14.23 9.08 -1.27
C LEU A 866 12.72 8.93 -1.03
N HIS A 867 12.15 7.72 -1.19
CA HIS A 867 10.70 7.45 -1.18
C HIS A 867 10.24 6.42 -0.13
N ASN A 868 9.07 6.61 0.48
CA ASN A 868 8.58 5.82 1.62
C ASN A 868 7.71 4.62 1.27
N THR A 869 7.41 3.83 2.30
CA THR A 869 6.34 2.81 2.31
C THR A 869 5.32 3.07 3.42
N VAL A 870 4.07 2.64 3.19
CA VAL A 870 2.90 2.93 4.06
C VAL A 870 2.43 1.61 4.69
N SER A 871 2.17 1.63 6.00
CA SER A 871 1.61 0.50 6.77
C SER A 871 0.59 1.00 7.81
N VAL A 872 -0.70 0.65 7.68
CA VAL A 872 -1.82 1.23 8.48
C VAL A 872 -1.66 1.09 10.01
N ALA A 873 -1.73 2.23 10.72
CA ALA A 873 -1.72 2.36 12.18
C ALA A 873 -2.89 3.25 12.65
N LYS A 874 -3.83 2.75 13.46
CA LYS A 874 -5.00 3.52 13.94
C LYS A 874 -5.35 3.20 15.40
N ALA A 875 -5.69 4.23 16.18
CA ALA A 875 -6.12 4.12 17.58
C ALA A 875 -5.20 3.32 18.52
N GLY A 876 -3.87 3.43 18.34
CA GLY A 876 -2.90 2.69 19.15
C GLY A 876 -2.77 1.20 18.81
N ILE A 877 -3.45 0.74 17.76
CA ILE A 877 -3.32 -0.61 17.22
C ILE A 877 -2.66 -0.50 15.85
N VAL A 878 -1.50 -1.11 15.71
CA VAL A 878 -0.78 -1.27 14.45
C VAL A 878 -0.80 -2.73 14.09
N THR A 879 -1.28 -3.01 12.88
CA THR A 879 -1.30 -4.36 12.35
C THR A 879 -1.10 -4.25 10.86
N THR A 880 -0.21 -5.09 10.34
CA THR A 880 0.03 -5.20 8.91
C THR A 880 -0.92 -6.26 8.38
N PHE A 881 -1.99 -5.83 7.71
CA PHE A 881 -2.88 -6.74 7.01
C PHE A 881 -2.26 -7.13 5.67
N LYS A 882 -2.01 -8.43 5.46
CA LYS A 882 -1.66 -8.95 4.14
C LYS A 882 -2.94 -9.03 3.30
N ALA A 883 -3.13 -8.03 2.43
CA ALA A 883 -4.28 -7.95 1.51
C ALA A 883 -3.90 -8.54 0.14
N ASP A 884 -3.78 -9.86 0.07
CA ASP A 884 -3.46 -10.59 -1.17
C ASP A 884 -4.73 -10.75 -2.03
N THR A 885 -5.23 -9.66 -2.62
CA THR A 885 -6.53 -9.65 -3.33
C THR A 885 -6.35 -9.41 -4.83
N ALA A 886 -7.20 -10.02 -5.66
CA ALA A 886 -7.35 -9.64 -7.06
C ALA A 886 -8.39 -8.52 -7.17
N ILE A 887 -8.04 -7.41 -7.84
CA ILE A 887 -8.95 -6.27 -8.01
C ILE A 887 -9.63 -6.39 -9.37
N LEU A 888 -10.97 -6.40 -9.36
CA LEU A 888 -11.81 -6.26 -10.54
C LEU A 888 -12.55 -4.92 -10.44
N ALA A 889 -12.10 -3.93 -11.20
CA ALA A 889 -12.65 -2.58 -11.13
C ALA A 889 -13.47 -2.24 -12.37
N ALA A 890 -14.53 -1.46 -12.21
CA ALA A 890 -15.27 -0.84 -13.31
C ALA A 890 -15.27 0.67 -13.15
N ALA A 891 -15.02 1.39 -14.24
CA ALA A 891 -15.08 2.85 -14.27
C ALA A 891 -15.83 3.36 -15.51
N ASN A 892 -16.35 4.58 -15.38
CA ASN A 892 -17.04 5.30 -16.45
C ASN A 892 -16.22 6.52 -16.93
N PRO A 893 -16.40 6.96 -18.18
CA PRO A 893 -15.83 8.22 -18.67
C PRO A 893 -16.45 9.42 -17.96
N LYS A 894 -15.70 10.54 -17.90
CA LYS A 894 -16.03 11.80 -17.20
C LYS A 894 -17.42 12.34 -17.55
N PHE A 895 -17.79 12.29 -18.82
CA PHE A 895 -19.08 12.81 -19.31
C PHE A 895 -20.14 11.72 -19.49
N GLY A 896 -19.90 10.52 -18.97
CA GLY A 896 -20.82 9.41 -19.05
C GLY A 896 -20.96 8.79 -20.44
N ARG A 897 -20.28 9.27 -21.48
CA ARG A 897 -20.10 8.53 -22.74
C ARG A 897 -18.70 8.79 -23.29
N PHE A 898 -18.16 7.82 -24.00
CA PHE A 898 -16.95 8.02 -24.77
C PHE A 898 -17.25 8.87 -25.99
N ASP A 899 -16.61 10.03 -26.06
CA ASP A 899 -16.50 10.80 -27.27
C ASP A 899 -15.70 9.97 -28.31
N PRO A 900 -16.31 9.63 -29.48
CA PRO A 900 -15.64 8.89 -30.54
C PRO A 900 -14.43 9.61 -31.14
N TYR A 901 -14.36 10.94 -30.97
CA TYR A 901 -13.35 11.83 -31.53
C TYR A 901 -12.20 12.12 -30.54
N GLU A 902 -12.31 11.69 -29.29
CA GLU A 902 -11.25 11.85 -28.28
C GLU A 902 -10.76 10.47 -27.81
N ASN A 903 -9.51 10.37 -27.32
CA ASN A 903 -9.01 9.07 -26.87
C ASN A 903 -9.72 8.64 -25.57
N PRO A 904 -10.17 7.38 -25.46
CA PRO A 904 -10.85 6.88 -24.27
C PRO A 904 -10.07 7.06 -22.95
N ILE A 905 -8.74 7.00 -22.96
CA ILE A 905 -7.93 7.05 -21.73
C ILE A 905 -8.04 8.42 -21.06
N LEU A 906 -8.06 9.49 -21.85
CA LEU A 906 -8.14 10.88 -21.37
C LEU A 906 -9.47 11.25 -20.76
N GLN A 907 -10.49 10.58 -21.27
CA GLN A 907 -11.86 10.74 -20.84
C GLN A 907 -12.10 10.07 -19.49
N ILE A 908 -11.08 9.47 -18.86
CA ILE A 908 -11.18 8.80 -17.56
C ILE A 908 -10.46 9.64 -16.49
N ASN A 909 -11.06 9.72 -15.30
CA ASN A 909 -10.52 10.49 -14.18
C ASN A 909 -9.54 9.67 -13.31
N LEU A 910 -8.55 9.01 -13.92
CA LEU A 910 -7.59 8.14 -13.24
C LEU A 910 -6.15 8.53 -13.57
N GLU A 911 -5.27 8.46 -12.58
CA GLU A 911 -3.85 8.76 -12.77
C GLU A 911 -3.15 7.66 -13.60
N PRO A 912 -2.21 8.02 -14.51
CA PRO A 912 -1.47 7.03 -15.30
C PRO A 912 -0.69 6.01 -14.46
N THR A 913 -0.25 6.40 -13.25
CA THR A 913 0.43 5.53 -12.29
C THR A 913 -0.48 4.39 -11.81
N LEU A 914 -1.79 4.64 -11.61
CA LEU A 914 -2.79 3.61 -11.27
C LEU A 914 -3.06 2.70 -12.46
N LEU A 915 -3.25 3.28 -13.65
CA LEU A 915 -3.53 2.51 -14.86
C LEU A 915 -2.41 1.51 -15.15
N SER A 916 -1.15 1.91 -14.95
CA SER A 916 0.01 1.03 -15.13
C SER A 916 0.07 -0.18 -14.18
N ARG A 917 -0.75 -0.23 -13.12
CA ARG A 917 -0.77 -1.32 -12.12
C ARG A 917 -1.80 -2.41 -12.44
N PHE A 918 -2.76 -2.13 -13.30
CA PHE A 918 -3.68 -3.12 -13.84
C PHE A 918 -2.98 -3.96 -14.90
N ASP A 919 -3.16 -5.28 -14.84
CA ASP A 919 -2.57 -6.20 -15.80
C ASP A 919 -3.34 -6.20 -17.12
N LEU A 920 -4.67 -6.03 -17.07
CA LEU A 920 -5.56 -5.91 -18.23
C LEU A 920 -6.53 -4.73 -18.09
N ILE A 921 -6.67 -3.95 -19.16
CA ILE A 921 -7.60 -2.82 -19.25
C ILE A 921 -8.46 -3.02 -20.50
N PHE A 922 -9.78 -3.08 -20.35
CA PHE A 922 -10.73 -3.25 -21.48
C PHE A 922 -11.61 -2.02 -21.64
N ILE A 923 -11.85 -1.58 -22.88
CA ILE A 923 -12.72 -0.43 -23.18
C ILE A 923 -13.99 -0.90 -23.88
N VAL A 924 -15.11 -0.84 -23.17
CA VAL A 924 -16.43 -1.21 -23.66
C VAL A 924 -17.18 0.01 -24.19
N LYS A 925 -17.14 0.21 -25.50
CA LYS A 925 -17.89 1.30 -26.17
C LYS A 925 -19.27 0.83 -26.62
N GLU A 926 -20.26 1.68 -26.45
CA GLU A 926 -21.58 1.53 -27.05
C GLU A 926 -21.47 1.89 -28.54
N VAL A 927 -21.44 0.88 -29.41
CA VAL A 927 -21.46 1.08 -30.87
C VAL A 927 -22.87 0.80 -31.34
N LEU A 928 -23.51 1.80 -31.94
CA LEU A 928 -24.83 1.68 -32.55
C LEU A 928 -24.72 0.82 -33.83
N ASP A 929 -25.03 -0.46 -33.71
CA ASP A 929 -25.02 -1.42 -34.82
C ASP A 929 -26.33 -2.21 -34.79
N VAL A 930 -27.14 -2.02 -35.85
CA VAL A 930 -28.47 -2.62 -35.98
C VAL A 930 -28.43 -4.14 -35.87
N GLU A 931 -27.39 -4.80 -36.39
CA GLU A 931 -27.29 -6.26 -36.30
C GLU A 931 -26.95 -6.71 -34.88
N ARG A 932 -26.01 -6.01 -34.23
CA ARG A 932 -25.58 -6.29 -32.86
C ARG A 932 -26.71 -6.02 -31.87
N ASP A 933 -27.38 -4.88 -32.00
CA ASP A 933 -28.50 -4.47 -31.15
C ASP A 933 -29.68 -5.43 -31.29
N ARG A 934 -29.95 -5.93 -32.51
CA ARG A 934 -30.97 -6.97 -32.73
C ARG A 934 -30.62 -8.26 -31.98
N LYS A 935 -29.35 -8.67 -31.98
CA LYS A 935 -28.89 -9.86 -31.24
C LYS A 935 -28.99 -9.66 -29.73
N ILE A 936 -28.58 -8.49 -29.22
CA ILE A 936 -28.71 -8.11 -27.80
C ILE A 936 -30.18 -8.11 -27.38
N ALA A 937 -31.05 -7.43 -28.13
CA ALA A 937 -32.48 -7.35 -27.84
C ALA A 937 -33.13 -8.74 -27.85
N ARG A 938 -32.79 -9.59 -28.84
CA ARG A 938 -33.27 -10.97 -28.90
C ARG A 938 -32.83 -11.77 -27.67
N HIS A 939 -31.59 -11.63 -27.25
CA HIS A 939 -31.04 -12.31 -26.07
C HIS A 939 -31.74 -11.88 -24.77
N ILE A 940 -31.97 -10.57 -24.60
CA ILE A 940 -32.69 -10.01 -23.45
C ILE A 940 -34.13 -10.55 -23.41
N LEU A 941 -34.84 -10.49 -24.54
CA LEU A 941 -36.22 -10.99 -24.63
C LEU A 941 -36.32 -12.49 -24.35
N GLN A 942 -35.38 -13.29 -24.85
CA GLN A 942 -35.30 -14.72 -24.55
C GLN A 942 -35.06 -14.98 -23.07
N THR A 943 -34.21 -14.18 -22.42
CA THR A 943 -33.92 -14.28 -20.99
C THR A 943 -35.17 -13.98 -20.14
N HIS A 944 -35.91 -12.92 -20.49
CA HIS A 944 -37.17 -12.58 -19.82
C HIS A 944 -38.24 -13.66 -20.04
N LEU A 945 -38.40 -14.13 -21.28
CA LEU A 945 -39.35 -15.20 -21.62
C LEU A 945 -39.08 -16.48 -20.82
N ALA A 946 -37.81 -16.86 -20.67
CA ALA A 946 -37.44 -18.02 -19.85
C ALA A 946 -37.84 -17.84 -18.38
N GLY A 947 -37.59 -16.65 -17.81
CA GLY A 947 -38.02 -16.32 -16.44
C GLY A 947 -39.54 -16.31 -16.25
N GLU A 948 -40.28 -15.76 -17.20
CA GLU A 948 -41.75 -15.72 -17.19
C GLU A 948 -42.34 -17.13 -17.26
N LYS A 949 -41.86 -17.97 -18.20
CA LYS A 949 -42.28 -19.37 -18.31
C LYS A 949 -42.01 -20.17 -17.04
N LYS A 950 -40.84 -19.96 -16.41
CA LYS A 950 -40.49 -20.60 -15.13
C LYS A 950 -41.45 -20.21 -14.01
N ILE A 951 -41.78 -18.92 -13.89
CA ILE A 951 -42.72 -18.42 -12.87
C ILE A 951 -44.14 -18.93 -13.13
N ALA A 952 -44.59 -18.90 -14.39
CA ALA A 952 -45.91 -19.39 -14.78
C ALA A 952 -46.08 -20.88 -14.47
N TYR A 953 -45.06 -21.69 -14.76
CA TYR A 953 -45.00 -23.11 -14.40
C TYR A 953 -45.00 -23.33 -12.88
N MET A 954 -44.12 -22.65 -12.13
CA MET A 954 -44.02 -22.79 -10.67
C MET A 954 -45.30 -22.37 -9.93
N LYS A 955 -46.00 -21.33 -10.41
CA LYS A 955 -47.23 -20.84 -9.79
C LYS A 955 -48.50 -21.51 -10.32
N GLY A 956 -48.38 -22.44 -11.27
CA GLY A 956 -49.51 -23.15 -11.87
C GLY A 956 -50.53 -22.24 -12.55
N VAL A 957 -50.09 -21.08 -13.06
CA VAL A 957 -50.97 -20.05 -13.65
C VAL A 957 -51.44 -20.45 -15.05
N ASP A 958 -50.61 -21.22 -15.76
CA ASP A 958 -50.89 -21.70 -17.11
C ASP A 958 -50.64 -23.21 -17.19
N SER A 959 -51.73 -23.96 -17.37
CA SER A 959 -51.73 -25.43 -17.43
C SER A 959 -51.29 -26.00 -18.78
N SER A 960 -51.02 -25.14 -19.77
CA SER A 960 -50.57 -25.55 -21.11
C SER A 960 -49.05 -25.66 -21.26
N LEU A 961 -48.28 -25.10 -20.31
CA LEU A 961 -46.83 -25.14 -20.29
C LEU A 961 -46.30 -26.48 -19.75
N THR A 962 -45.53 -27.18 -20.57
CA THR A 962 -44.87 -28.44 -20.19
C THR A 962 -43.49 -28.19 -19.57
N ALA A 963 -43.01 -29.12 -18.73
CA ALA A 963 -41.67 -29.02 -18.13
C ALA A 963 -40.55 -28.94 -19.19
N GLU A 964 -40.74 -29.61 -20.33
CA GLU A 964 -39.81 -29.65 -21.47
C GLU A 964 -39.69 -28.26 -22.15
N GLU A 965 -40.79 -27.53 -22.32
CA GLU A 965 -40.79 -26.18 -22.91
C GLU A 965 -40.16 -25.13 -21.98
N VAL A 966 -40.21 -25.35 -20.67
CA VAL A 966 -39.53 -24.51 -19.68
C VAL A 966 -38.03 -24.79 -19.73
N GLU A 967 -37.62 -26.05 -19.78
CA GLU A 967 -36.21 -26.46 -19.84
C GLU A 967 -35.53 -26.01 -21.15
N GLU A 968 -36.25 -26.08 -22.28
CA GLU A 968 -35.75 -25.60 -23.58
C GLU A 968 -35.57 -24.08 -23.59
N ALA A 969 -36.49 -23.33 -22.97
CA ALA A 969 -36.33 -21.88 -22.83
C ALA A 969 -35.19 -21.50 -21.88
N GLU A 970 -34.95 -22.29 -20.82
CA GLU A 970 -33.86 -22.09 -19.86
C GLU A 970 -32.48 -22.43 -20.44
N LYS A 971 -32.40 -23.27 -21.47
CA LYS A 971 -31.13 -23.72 -22.09
C LYS A 971 -30.23 -22.57 -22.56
N HIS A 972 -30.82 -21.43 -22.94
CA HIS A 972 -30.09 -20.23 -23.37
C HIS A 972 -29.63 -19.32 -22.24
N VAL A 973 -30.12 -19.54 -21.02
CA VAL A 973 -29.90 -18.67 -19.84
C VAL A 973 -29.14 -19.41 -18.73
N LYS A 974 -29.25 -20.74 -18.69
CA LYS A 974 -28.54 -21.59 -17.73
C LYS A 974 -27.05 -21.64 -18.12
N PRO A 975 -26.13 -21.42 -17.16
CA PRO A 975 -24.71 -21.55 -17.44
C PRO A 975 -24.38 -23.00 -17.82
N GLU A 976 -23.47 -23.21 -18.77
CA GLU A 976 -23.05 -24.57 -19.19
C GLU A 976 -22.39 -25.34 -18.04
N ILE A 977 -21.69 -24.62 -17.16
CA ILE A 977 -21.15 -25.15 -15.92
C ILE A 977 -21.95 -24.56 -14.77
N ASP A 978 -22.51 -25.44 -13.94
CA ASP A 978 -23.22 -25.02 -12.74
C ASP A 978 -22.32 -24.17 -11.83
N ILE A 979 -22.88 -23.12 -11.21
CA ILE A 979 -22.12 -22.14 -10.43
C ILE A 979 -21.43 -22.81 -9.23
N ASP A 980 -22.07 -23.78 -8.59
CA ASP A 980 -21.48 -24.48 -7.45
C ASP A 980 -20.34 -25.40 -7.89
N LEU A 981 -20.51 -26.08 -9.03
CA LEU A 981 -19.45 -26.89 -9.62
C LEU A 981 -18.27 -26.02 -10.08
N LEU A 982 -18.53 -24.87 -10.70
CA LEU A 982 -17.50 -23.93 -11.14
C LEU A 982 -16.71 -23.35 -9.96
N ARG A 983 -17.40 -23.00 -8.87
CA ARG A 983 -16.77 -22.53 -7.63
C ARG A 983 -15.85 -23.60 -7.02
N LYS A 984 -16.31 -24.85 -6.95
CA LYS A 984 -15.50 -26.00 -6.52
C LYS A 984 -14.33 -26.26 -7.46
N TYR A 985 -14.52 -26.09 -8.77
CA TYR A 985 -13.47 -26.25 -9.77
C TYR A 985 -12.36 -25.21 -9.59
N ILE A 986 -12.71 -23.93 -9.42
CA ILE A 986 -11.75 -22.86 -9.16
C ILE A 986 -10.97 -23.13 -7.87
N ALA A 987 -11.67 -23.53 -6.79
CA ALA A 987 -11.03 -23.88 -5.52
C ALA A 987 -10.06 -25.07 -5.69
N TYR A 988 -10.50 -26.14 -6.35
CA TYR A 988 -9.67 -27.32 -6.62
C TYR A 988 -8.41 -26.98 -7.43
N ALA A 989 -8.56 -26.19 -8.50
CA ALA A 989 -7.45 -25.77 -9.35
C ALA A 989 -6.42 -24.92 -8.60
N ARG A 990 -6.87 -23.99 -7.74
CA ARG A 990 -5.97 -23.12 -6.97
C ARG A 990 -5.18 -23.86 -5.90
N THR A 991 -5.76 -24.91 -5.30
CA THR A 991 -5.12 -25.69 -4.23
C THR A 991 -4.18 -26.77 -4.77
N HIS A 992 -4.50 -27.39 -5.91
CA HIS A 992 -3.79 -28.60 -6.39
C HIS A 992 -2.84 -28.37 -7.58
N VAL A 993 -2.87 -27.21 -8.25
CA VAL A 993 -2.17 -26.98 -9.52
C VAL A 993 -1.20 -25.80 -9.44
N PHE A 994 0.08 -26.10 -9.68
CA PHE A 994 1.19 -25.17 -9.58
C PHE A 994 1.99 -25.18 -10.89
N PRO A 995 1.49 -24.48 -11.93
CA PRO A 995 2.10 -24.50 -13.25
C PRO A 995 3.52 -23.91 -13.28
N GLN A 996 4.40 -24.55 -14.05
CA GLN A 996 5.76 -24.10 -14.32
C GLN A 996 5.92 -23.75 -15.81
N LEU A 997 6.68 -22.70 -16.11
CA LEU A 997 6.91 -22.29 -17.50
C LEU A 997 7.83 -23.27 -18.24
N THR A 998 7.43 -23.67 -19.44
CA THR A 998 8.26 -24.43 -20.37
C THR A 998 9.17 -23.51 -21.18
N GLU A 999 10.27 -24.04 -21.72
CA GLU A 999 11.19 -23.26 -22.56
C GLU A 999 10.51 -22.70 -23.82
N GLU A 1000 9.59 -23.45 -24.41
CA GLU A 1000 8.82 -23.04 -25.59
C GLU A 1000 7.92 -21.83 -25.27
N ALA A 1001 7.17 -21.89 -24.16
CA ALA A 1001 6.34 -20.78 -23.70
C ALA A 1001 7.19 -19.55 -23.35
N MET A 1002 8.35 -19.74 -22.71
CA MET A 1002 9.28 -18.64 -22.38
C MET A 1002 9.75 -17.91 -23.65
N LYS A 1003 10.14 -18.66 -24.70
CA LYS A 1003 10.56 -18.06 -25.98
C LYS A 1003 9.44 -17.24 -26.63
N LYS A 1004 8.20 -17.75 -26.67
CA LYS A 1004 7.06 -16.98 -27.24
C LYS A 1004 6.80 -15.67 -26.49
N ILE A 1005 6.82 -15.73 -25.17
CA ILE A 1005 6.62 -14.54 -24.33
C ILE A 1005 7.77 -13.55 -24.53
N GLU A 1006 9.01 -14.04 -24.60
CA GLU A 1006 10.21 -13.24 -24.87
C GLU A 1006 10.13 -12.55 -26.25
N ASP A 1007 9.86 -13.32 -27.31
CA ASP A 1007 9.73 -12.81 -28.67
C ASP A 1007 8.65 -11.74 -28.77
N PHE A 1008 7.48 -11.98 -28.15
CA PHE A 1008 6.39 -11.01 -28.12
C PHE A 1008 6.79 -9.73 -27.38
N TYR A 1009 7.44 -9.84 -26.23
CA TYR A 1009 7.90 -8.69 -25.45
C TYR A 1009 8.97 -7.86 -26.19
N VAL A 1010 9.91 -8.53 -26.86
CA VAL A 1010 10.93 -7.88 -27.69
C VAL A 1010 10.27 -7.16 -28.88
N ASN A 1011 9.33 -7.81 -29.56
CA ASN A 1011 8.57 -7.21 -30.67
C ASN A 1011 7.78 -5.98 -30.23
N LEU A 1012 7.10 -6.04 -29.07
CA LEU A 1012 6.43 -4.88 -28.48
C LEU A 1012 7.40 -3.71 -28.22
N ARG A 1013 8.59 -3.99 -27.69
CA ARG A 1013 9.62 -2.96 -27.47
C ARG A 1013 10.16 -2.37 -28.79
N GLN A 1014 10.28 -3.18 -29.83
CA GLN A 1014 10.72 -2.71 -31.15
C GLN A 1014 9.66 -1.84 -31.83
N LEU A 1015 8.38 -2.21 -31.72
CA LEU A 1015 7.24 -1.42 -32.17
C LEU A 1015 7.25 -0.04 -31.50
N GLY A 1016 7.41 0.01 -30.17
CA GLY A 1016 7.52 1.27 -29.43
C GLY A 1016 8.68 2.17 -29.90
N LYS A 1017 9.84 1.58 -30.24
CA LYS A 1017 10.99 2.33 -30.78
C LYS A 1017 10.71 2.97 -32.14
N LYS A 1018 9.90 2.35 -33.02
CA LYS A 1018 9.58 2.88 -34.36
C LYS A 1018 8.57 4.03 -34.31
N SER A 1019 7.66 4.02 -33.35
CA SER A 1019 6.64 5.07 -33.14
C SER A 1019 7.16 6.30 -32.40
N GLY A 1020 8.37 6.25 -31.82
CA GLY A 1020 8.95 7.36 -31.03
C GLY A 1020 8.54 7.36 -29.55
N THR A 1021 7.86 6.31 -29.11
CA THR A 1021 7.25 6.13 -27.79
C THR A 1021 8.11 5.20 -26.89
N VAL A 1022 8.34 5.52 -25.61
CA VAL A 1022 9.17 4.71 -24.67
C VAL A 1022 8.42 4.43 -23.36
N PRO A 1023 8.64 3.30 -22.63
CA PRO A 1023 8.79 1.90 -23.04
C PRO A 1023 7.67 1.02 -22.44
N THR A 1024 7.37 -0.11 -23.08
CA THR A 1024 6.67 -1.22 -22.40
C THR A 1024 7.42 -1.63 -21.13
N THR A 1025 6.76 -1.53 -19.97
CA THR A 1025 7.34 -1.80 -18.65
C THR A 1025 7.54 -3.30 -18.45
N ALA A 1026 8.54 -3.69 -17.66
CA ALA A 1026 8.77 -5.09 -17.28
C ALA A 1026 7.53 -5.72 -16.60
N ARG A 1027 6.65 -4.89 -16.02
CA ARG A 1027 5.36 -5.31 -15.45
C ARG A 1027 4.43 -6.00 -16.45
N GLN A 1028 4.45 -5.61 -17.73
CA GLN A 1028 3.64 -6.29 -18.75
C GLN A 1028 4.13 -7.73 -19.01
N LEU A 1029 5.43 -7.97 -18.88
CA LEU A 1029 5.99 -9.32 -18.96
C LEU A 1029 5.48 -10.19 -17.81
N GLU A 1030 5.44 -9.64 -16.59
CA GLU A 1030 4.88 -10.34 -15.43
C GLU A 1030 3.38 -10.63 -15.59
N ALA A 1031 2.62 -9.68 -16.15
CA ALA A 1031 1.20 -9.87 -16.44
C ALA A 1031 0.96 -11.05 -17.41
N LEU A 1032 1.76 -11.14 -18.49
CA LEU A 1032 1.70 -12.26 -19.44
C LEU A 1032 2.00 -13.60 -18.77
N ILE A 1033 3.00 -13.64 -17.89
CA ILE A 1033 3.35 -14.85 -17.14
C ILE A 1033 2.19 -15.27 -16.24
N ARG A 1034 1.58 -14.34 -15.48
CA ARG A 1034 0.45 -14.63 -14.60
C ARG A 1034 -0.77 -15.14 -15.38
N LEU A 1035 -1.06 -14.55 -16.54
CA LEU A 1035 -2.16 -14.98 -17.42
C LEU A 1035 -1.91 -16.38 -18.01
N ALA A 1036 -0.67 -16.66 -18.43
CA ALA A 1036 -0.30 -17.97 -18.95
C ALA A 1036 -0.36 -19.07 -17.87
N GLU A 1037 0.08 -18.76 -16.65
CA GLU A 1037 -0.07 -19.64 -15.49
C GLU A 1037 -1.56 -19.88 -15.15
N ALA A 1038 -2.38 -18.83 -15.16
CA ALA A 1038 -3.82 -18.95 -14.95
C ALA A 1038 -4.48 -19.82 -16.03
N SER A 1039 -4.05 -19.68 -17.30
CA SER A 1039 -4.53 -20.52 -18.41
C SER A 1039 -4.17 -22.00 -18.21
N ALA A 1040 -2.95 -22.30 -17.75
CA ALA A 1040 -2.54 -23.67 -17.44
C ALA A 1040 -3.35 -24.27 -16.26
N ARG A 1041 -3.68 -23.45 -15.26
CA ARG A 1041 -4.54 -23.84 -14.13
C ARG A 1041 -5.95 -24.23 -14.54
N VAL A 1042 -6.53 -23.53 -15.52
CA VAL A 1042 -7.84 -23.92 -16.09
C VAL A 1042 -7.79 -25.38 -16.56
N ARG A 1043 -6.75 -25.79 -17.30
CA ARG A 1043 -6.61 -27.17 -17.79
C ARG A 1043 -6.11 -28.16 -16.74
N LEU A 1044 -5.96 -27.74 -15.49
CA LEU A 1044 -5.34 -28.50 -14.40
C LEU A 1044 -3.93 -29.01 -14.74
N SER A 1045 -3.19 -28.26 -15.57
CA SER A 1045 -1.83 -28.59 -15.99
C SER A 1045 -0.80 -27.96 -15.07
N ASN A 1046 0.20 -28.73 -14.65
CA ASN A 1046 1.38 -28.23 -13.92
C ASN A 1046 2.47 -27.67 -14.85
N LEU A 1047 2.23 -27.62 -16.16
CA LEU A 1047 3.14 -27.05 -17.14
C LEU A 1047 2.40 -26.03 -18.00
N VAL A 1048 3.00 -24.85 -18.16
CA VAL A 1048 2.53 -23.80 -19.08
C VAL A 1048 3.03 -24.14 -20.48
N THR A 1049 2.10 -24.35 -21.39
CA THR A 1049 2.40 -24.72 -22.79
C THR A 1049 2.45 -23.50 -23.70
N GLU A 1050 2.95 -23.68 -24.93
CA GLU A 1050 2.97 -22.63 -25.95
C GLU A 1050 1.57 -22.03 -26.20
N GLU A 1051 0.54 -22.87 -26.27
CA GLU A 1051 -0.86 -22.44 -26.47
C GLU A 1051 -1.37 -21.52 -25.35
N ASP A 1052 -0.94 -21.74 -24.10
CA ASP A 1052 -1.31 -20.87 -22.98
C ASP A 1052 -0.65 -19.50 -23.10
N ALA A 1053 0.61 -19.47 -23.53
CA ALA A 1053 1.32 -18.23 -23.80
C ALA A 1053 0.67 -17.45 -24.94
N GLU A 1054 0.27 -18.12 -26.03
CA GLU A 1054 -0.44 -17.49 -27.14
C GLU A 1054 -1.79 -16.92 -26.73
N ARG A 1055 -2.55 -17.64 -25.89
CA ARG A 1055 -3.82 -17.14 -25.34
C ARG A 1055 -3.60 -15.89 -24.47
N ALA A 1056 -2.60 -15.91 -23.59
CA ALA A 1056 -2.23 -14.76 -22.77
C ALA A 1056 -1.84 -13.55 -23.63
N ILE A 1057 -1.03 -13.77 -24.67
CA ILE A 1057 -0.63 -12.75 -25.65
C ILE A 1057 -1.85 -12.18 -26.37
N ARG A 1058 -2.78 -13.03 -26.84
CA ARG A 1058 -4.01 -12.61 -27.53
C ARG A 1058 -4.88 -11.71 -26.66
N LEU A 1059 -5.03 -12.03 -25.38
CA LEU A 1059 -5.80 -11.23 -24.42
C LEU A 1059 -5.10 -9.90 -24.11
N ALA A 1060 -3.77 -9.94 -23.90
CA ALA A 1060 -2.98 -8.73 -23.68
C ALA A 1060 -3.03 -7.80 -24.92
N GLN A 1061 -2.88 -8.34 -26.13
CA GLN A 1061 -3.03 -7.60 -27.37
C GLN A 1061 -4.43 -7.00 -27.49
N ALA A 1062 -5.48 -7.77 -27.23
CA ALA A 1062 -6.85 -7.25 -27.29
C ALA A 1062 -7.09 -6.10 -26.29
N SER A 1063 -6.50 -6.18 -25.09
CA SER A 1063 -6.55 -5.08 -24.11
C SER A 1063 -5.81 -3.83 -24.62
N MET A 1064 -4.72 -4.01 -25.37
CA MET A 1064 -3.91 -2.91 -25.90
C MET A 1064 -4.45 -2.33 -27.21
N GLU A 1065 -5.05 -3.15 -28.08
CA GLU A 1065 -5.52 -2.77 -29.42
C GLU A 1065 -6.59 -1.68 -29.39
N GLU A 1066 -7.50 -1.72 -28.41
CA GLU A 1066 -8.57 -0.71 -28.27
C GLU A 1066 -8.08 0.59 -27.63
N ILE A 1067 -6.94 0.54 -26.93
CA ILE A 1067 -6.30 1.63 -26.21
C ILE A 1067 -5.32 2.41 -27.12
N LEU A 1068 -4.59 1.68 -27.97
CA LEU A 1068 -3.43 2.18 -28.72
C LEU A 1068 -3.70 2.47 -30.20
N LYS A 1069 -4.87 2.14 -30.76
CA LYS A 1069 -5.20 2.47 -32.15
C LYS A 1069 -5.50 3.96 -32.29
N ASP A 1070 -4.61 4.68 -32.95
CA ASP A 1070 -4.93 6.01 -33.48
C ASP A 1070 -5.90 5.86 -34.67
N LYS A 1071 -7.05 6.53 -34.62
CA LYS A 1071 -8.12 6.39 -35.62
C LYS A 1071 -7.78 7.07 -36.96
N GLU A 1072 -6.85 8.02 -36.98
CA GLU A 1072 -6.51 8.76 -38.22
C GLU A 1072 -5.45 8.04 -39.07
N THR A 1073 -4.54 7.30 -38.43
CA THR A 1073 -3.40 6.65 -39.11
C THR A 1073 -3.49 5.13 -39.11
N GLY A 1074 -4.30 4.53 -38.23
CA GLY A 1074 -4.35 3.08 -38.02
C GLY A 1074 -3.08 2.51 -37.37
N VAL A 1075 -2.17 3.35 -36.90
CA VAL A 1075 -0.88 2.98 -36.28
C VAL A 1075 -1.00 3.01 -34.74
N PHE A 1076 -0.24 2.12 -34.09
CA PHE A 1076 -0.16 2.04 -32.64
C PHE A 1076 0.60 3.25 -32.06
N ASP A 1077 -0.05 4.06 -31.23
CA ASP A 1077 0.56 5.21 -30.56
C ASP A 1077 0.34 5.18 -29.04
N TYR A 1078 1.44 4.95 -28.30
CA TYR A 1078 1.45 4.84 -26.84
C TYR A 1078 1.58 6.22 -26.14
N ASP A 1079 1.88 7.29 -26.88
CA ASP A 1079 2.02 8.65 -26.31
C ASP A 1079 0.67 9.17 -25.80
N ILE A 1080 -0.45 8.57 -26.19
CA ILE A 1080 -1.78 8.96 -25.75
C ILE A 1080 -2.04 8.60 -24.27
N ILE A 1081 -1.48 7.48 -23.80
CA ILE A 1081 -1.62 7.06 -22.38
C ILE A 1081 -0.84 7.99 -21.45
N THR A 1082 0.29 8.50 -21.94
CA THR A 1082 1.28 9.23 -21.13
C THR A 1082 1.12 10.74 -21.24
N THR A 1083 0.76 11.25 -22.41
CA THR A 1083 0.69 12.70 -22.71
C THR A 1083 -0.71 13.20 -23.04
N GLY A 1084 -1.66 12.28 -23.27
CA GLY A 1084 -3.04 12.65 -23.43
C GLY A 1084 -3.44 13.33 -24.74
N GLU A 1085 -2.69 13.19 -25.83
CA GLU A 1085 -3.13 13.64 -27.17
C GLU A 1085 -2.55 12.70 -28.24
N SER A 1086 -3.26 12.47 -29.34
CA SER A 1086 -2.75 11.71 -30.49
C SER A 1086 -1.76 12.54 -31.29
N LYS A 1087 -0.68 11.90 -31.77
CA LYS A 1087 0.34 12.56 -32.60
C LYS A 1087 -0.25 13.19 -33.87
N SER A 1088 -1.21 12.51 -34.52
CA SER A 1088 -1.89 13.00 -35.72
C SER A 1088 -2.68 14.29 -35.50
N LYS A 1089 -3.48 14.38 -34.42
CA LYS A 1089 -4.17 15.63 -34.05
C LYS A 1089 -3.24 16.75 -33.65
N ARG A 1090 -2.12 16.47 -32.96
CA ARG A 1090 -1.09 17.49 -32.67
C ARG A 1090 -0.48 18.05 -33.95
N GLU A 1091 -0.26 17.20 -34.95
CA GLU A 1091 0.26 17.64 -36.25
C GLU A 1091 -0.78 18.46 -37.03
N LYS A 1092 -2.05 18.01 -37.11
CA LYS A 1092 -3.14 18.79 -37.73
C LYS A 1092 -3.38 20.14 -37.05
N MET A 1093 -3.41 20.18 -35.72
CA MET A 1093 -3.53 21.44 -34.97
C MET A 1093 -2.37 22.38 -35.26
N LYS A 1094 -1.13 21.88 -35.30
CA LYS A 1094 0.04 22.69 -35.67
C LYS A 1094 -0.08 23.22 -37.10
N ILE A 1095 -0.62 22.45 -38.03
CA ILE A 1095 -0.83 22.89 -39.41
C ILE A 1095 -1.90 24.00 -39.45
N VAL A 1096 -3.06 23.81 -38.83
CA VAL A 1096 -4.13 24.82 -38.78
C VAL A 1096 -3.66 26.10 -38.07
N LEU A 1097 -2.95 25.98 -36.94
CA LEU A 1097 -2.31 27.11 -36.28
C LEU A 1097 -1.33 27.80 -37.23
N ASN A 1098 -0.44 27.06 -37.90
CA ASN A 1098 0.50 27.67 -38.84
C ASN A 1098 -0.20 28.38 -40.00
N ILE A 1099 -1.32 27.86 -40.53
CA ILE A 1099 -2.10 28.53 -41.58
C ILE A 1099 -2.67 29.85 -41.05
N ILE A 1100 -3.35 29.80 -39.89
CA ILE A 1100 -3.90 31.02 -39.25
C ILE A 1100 -2.78 32.03 -39.04
N ARG A 1101 -1.65 31.59 -38.46
CA ARG A 1101 -0.44 32.38 -38.19
C ARG A 1101 0.15 33.04 -39.44
N THR A 1102 0.29 32.27 -40.53
CA THR A 1102 0.87 32.79 -41.78
C THR A 1102 -0.05 33.82 -42.41
N TYR A 1103 -1.37 33.59 -42.38
CA TYR A 1103 -2.36 34.53 -42.89
C TYR A 1103 -2.49 35.77 -41.98
N THR A 1104 -2.42 35.62 -40.66
CA THR A 1104 -2.49 36.74 -39.71
C THR A 1104 -1.24 37.63 -39.70
N ALA A 1105 -0.10 37.09 -40.15
CA ALA A 1105 1.11 37.88 -40.36
C ALA A 1105 0.98 38.85 -41.55
N GLU A 1106 0.19 38.50 -42.57
CA GLU A 1106 -0.06 39.33 -43.76
C GLU A 1106 -1.36 40.16 -43.66
N HIS A 1107 -2.36 39.68 -42.90
CA HIS A 1107 -3.69 40.29 -42.74
C HIS A 1107 -4.14 40.31 -41.27
N ASP A 1108 -4.81 41.38 -40.80
CA ASP A 1108 -5.13 41.56 -39.36
C ASP A 1108 -6.12 40.52 -38.77
N SER A 1109 -6.78 39.74 -39.64
CA SER A 1109 -7.72 38.66 -39.27
C SER A 1109 -8.03 37.74 -40.45
N MET A 1110 -8.29 36.46 -40.20
CA MET A 1110 -8.57 35.46 -41.23
C MET A 1110 -10.07 35.07 -41.24
N PRO A 1111 -10.77 35.13 -42.38
CA PRO A 1111 -12.10 34.56 -42.54
C PRO A 1111 -12.08 33.04 -42.36
N VAL A 1112 -13.11 32.47 -41.72
CA VAL A 1112 -13.21 31.00 -41.54
C VAL A 1112 -13.31 30.27 -42.89
N GLU A 1113 -13.92 30.90 -43.89
CA GLU A 1113 -14.07 30.34 -45.24
C GLU A 1113 -12.70 30.16 -45.93
N ASP A 1114 -11.81 31.16 -45.83
CA ASP A 1114 -10.45 31.09 -46.38
C ASP A 1114 -9.59 30.03 -45.66
N LEU A 1115 -9.73 29.94 -44.33
CA LEU A 1115 -9.02 28.93 -43.53
C LEU A 1115 -9.42 27.50 -43.93
N VAL A 1116 -10.70 27.31 -44.22
CA VAL A 1116 -11.24 26.03 -44.67
C VAL A 1116 -10.71 25.68 -46.06
N GLU A 1117 -10.67 26.63 -47.00
CA GLU A 1117 -10.12 26.38 -48.34
C GLU A 1117 -8.62 26.07 -48.31
N GLU A 1118 -7.85 26.78 -47.48
CA GLU A 1118 -6.41 26.57 -47.36
C GLU A 1118 -6.10 25.27 -46.62
N ALA A 1119 -6.83 24.94 -45.55
CA ALA A 1119 -6.68 23.66 -44.85
C ALA A 1119 -7.03 22.44 -45.70
N LYS A 1120 -7.97 22.56 -46.66
CA LYS A 1120 -8.23 21.50 -47.66
C LYS A 1120 -7.03 21.20 -48.53
N THR A 1121 -6.18 22.18 -48.84
CA THR A 1121 -4.95 21.95 -49.63
C THR A 1121 -3.90 21.12 -48.87
N TYR A 1122 -3.96 21.13 -47.54
CA TYR A 1122 -3.16 20.28 -46.65
C TYR A 1122 -3.82 18.94 -46.31
N GLY A 1123 -4.96 18.62 -46.93
CA GLY A 1123 -5.68 17.36 -46.73
C GLY A 1123 -6.48 17.28 -45.43
N ILE A 1124 -6.87 18.42 -44.85
CA ILE A 1124 -7.71 18.50 -43.66
C ILE A 1124 -9.17 18.68 -44.11
N GLU A 1125 -10.09 17.87 -43.57
CA GLU A 1125 -11.51 17.97 -43.88
C GLU A 1125 -12.16 19.20 -43.23
N GLU A 1126 -13.22 19.72 -43.83
CA GLU A 1126 -13.96 20.90 -43.35
C GLU A 1126 -14.36 20.79 -41.88
N GLN A 1127 -14.91 19.64 -41.49
CA GLN A 1127 -15.37 19.39 -40.12
C GLN A 1127 -14.22 19.38 -39.11
N ASP A 1128 -13.06 18.81 -39.47
CA ASP A 1128 -11.88 18.80 -38.61
C ASP A 1128 -11.38 20.23 -38.32
N VAL A 1129 -11.46 21.13 -39.32
CA VAL A 1129 -11.07 22.54 -39.16
C VAL A 1129 -11.99 23.26 -38.17
N TYR A 1130 -13.31 23.09 -38.27
CA TYR A 1130 -14.27 23.68 -37.33
C TYR A 1130 -14.08 23.17 -35.90
N ASP A 1131 -13.85 21.87 -35.72
CA ASP A 1131 -13.59 21.27 -34.40
C ASP A 1131 -12.28 21.78 -33.78
N ILE A 1132 -11.24 21.97 -34.60
CA ILE A 1132 -9.97 22.55 -34.18
C ILE A 1132 -10.16 24.02 -33.77
N ILE A 1133 -10.93 24.80 -34.53
CA ILE A 1133 -11.24 26.21 -34.20
C ILE A 1133 -11.96 26.31 -32.85
N GLU A 1134 -12.98 25.48 -32.58
CA GLU A 1134 -13.66 25.49 -31.29
C GLU A 1134 -12.73 25.16 -30.11
N LYS A 1135 -11.80 24.21 -30.31
CA LYS A 1135 -10.82 23.85 -29.28
C LYS A 1135 -9.80 24.95 -29.03
N LEU A 1136 -9.27 25.56 -30.10
CA LEU A 1136 -8.35 26.69 -29.99
C LEU A 1136 -9.01 27.91 -29.32
N LYS A 1137 -10.32 28.12 -29.54
CA LYS A 1137 -11.11 29.13 -28.79
C LYS A 1137 -11.23 28.80 -27.31
N LYS A 1138 -11.48 27.53 -26.94
CA LYS A 1138 -11.56 27.08 -25.53
C LYS A 1138 -10.23 27.20 -24.80
N ASN A 1139 -9.12 26.91 -25.48
CA ASN A 1139 -7.77 27.03 -24.93
C ASN A 1139 -7.31 28.49 -24.79
N GLY A 1140 -8.00 29.43 -25.46
CA GLY A 1140 -7.66 30.84 -25.46
C GLY A 1140 -6.53 31.21 -26.41
N GLU A 1141 -6.24 30.38 -27.42
CA GLU A 1141 -5.21 30.59 -28.43
C GLU A 1141 -5.72 31.43 -29.62
N ILE A 1142 -7.03 31.38 -29.92
CA ILE A 1142 -7.70 32.23 -30.93
C ILE A 1142 -9.00 32.80 -30.37
N TYR A 1143 -9.41 33.98 -30.86
CA TYR A 1143 -10.69 34.60 -30.54
C TYR A 1143 -11.40 35.12 -31.80
N GLU A 1144 -12.71 35.34 -31.68
CA GLU A 1144 -13.58 35.76 -32.78
C GLU A 1144 -14.08 37.20 -32.56
N PRO A 1145 -13.39 38.23 -33.11
CA PRO A 1145 -13.82 39.62 -32.96
C PRO A 1145 -15.12 39.95 -33.71
N ARG A 1146 -15.45 39.22 -34.78
CA ARG A 1146 -16.71 39.31 -35.53
C ARG A 1146 -17.15 37.91 -35.98
N PRO A 1147 -18.45 37.62 -36.09
CA PRO A 1147 -18.94 36.32 -36.55
C PRO A 1147 -18.29 35.93 -37.89
N GLY A 1148 -17.63 34.77 -37.93
CA GLY A 1148 -16.96 34.24 -39.12
C GLY A 1148 -15.52 34.72 -39.35
N VAL A 1149 -14.92 35.46 -38.42
CA VAL A 1149 -13.56 36.01 -38.56
C VAL A 1149 -12.71 35.64 -37.34
N LEU A 1150 -11.59 34.96 -37.57
CA LEU A 1150 -10.68 34.47 -36.53
C LEU A 1150 -9.45 35.36 -36.41
N ARG A 1151 -8.98 35.53 -35.16
CA ARG A 1151 -7.75 36.22 -34.82
C ARG A 1151 -7.03 35.48 -33.71
N LEU A 1152 -5.69 35.49 -33.73
CA LEU A 1152 -4.91 34.90 -32.64
C LEU A 1152 -5.04 35.74 -31.38
N ALA A 1153 -5.19 35.06 -30.24
CA ALA A 1153 -5.14 35.69 -28.94
C ALA A 1153 -3.68 36.04 -28.63
N GLY A 1154 -3.43 37.34 -28.36
CA GLY A 1154 -2.09 37.85 -28.07
C GLY A 1154 -1.71 37.76 -26.61
#